data_AF-A0A7H8QT69-F1
#
_entry.id   AF-A0A7H8QT69-F1
#
_cell.length_a   1.000
_cell.length_b   1.000
_cell.length_c   1.000
_cell.angle_alpha   90.00
_cell.angle_beta   90.00
_cell.angle_gamma   90.00
#
_symmetry.space_group_name_H-M   'P 1'
#
loop_
_entity.id
_entity.type
_entity.pdbx_description
1 polymer ?
#
loop_
_entity_poly.entity_id
_entity_poly.type
_entity_poly.pdbx_seq_one_letter_code
_entity_poly.pdbx_strand_id
1 'polypeptide(L)'
;MELTFRADIQSKNILISTKNKSIFDEWEQSEQSEPSPRKTCGDHTVYRSRLFRRKKGWSRNFGMPLLSDFGEARIGDVHSGIIQPDIFRAPEVILGMNWTSKVDIWNVGVLVWGLFEDHHLFDGRGSDHNHSDVQLLAEMIAILGPPPLDFLHQCGQSRQYWDDLGQWNGQVTVPDYSLEDSEEYLEGENQEMFLQFMRKMLQWDPEKRYGARELLMDPWPAAAEKSSNQQEADSSSNNAFRALPWLVHIFSDPAIFPHTCSSTRNRILGFAYRLVDMSTTAISNGSATSHSLRARALKSAQIEDDDHRHPNFPSHPSLERNPTDSSGTSTPVPDDAPPSVRSISTARKQVRARHRLFHTIDYVPRVSHFDPQSDYHNFRGFFTLFWIGLFIMVVTTMLRNIKDTGYPLRVKVWSLLSENVWQLAISDLAMVATSFVSLPFQIMFRSKMSWLHWSRGGCLLQSFYQMGWLMLWIKWPFMMEWTWTAQVFFTLHTLTILMKMHSYAFYNGHLSETERRLSELDKPGHASMASAVRYPRSPVRANSIDSGFDFKQNEPISKLRDDLATELTSPLGHVTYPQNLTTVNFIDFLFCPTLCYEMEYPRTERIRWSELFFKTLAVFGCIFLLTLTSEEFIVPVLNEASINLSTVTSRVEWALVLAETTSMLLFPFMITFLLVFLVIFEYLLGAFAEITRFADRRFYSDWWNSCDWLEFSREWNIPVHHFLRRHVYFSSKSYFSPSVAMLVTFLVSALAHELVMSCITKKLRGYGFLAMMLQLPIIAVQRTRIIRQARTWNNVVFWFSMILGLSMMCALYVLV
;
A
#
# COMPACT_ATOMS: atom_id res chain seq x y z
N MET A 1 7.67 26.12 -17.01
CA MET A 1 8.72 25.11 -17.17
C MET A 1 8.05 23.74 -17.27
N GLU A 2 7.85 23.27 -18.50
CA GLU A 2 7.15 22.03 -18.83
C GLU A 2 8.09 20.84 -18.58
N LEU A 3 7.65 19.87 -17.78
CA LEU A 3 8.37 18.61 -17.55
C LEU A 3 7.81 17.56 -18.52
N THR A 4 8.34 17.48 -19.74
CA THR A 4 8.16 16.30 -20.61
C THR A 4 9.19 15.23 -20.22
N PHE A 5 8.70 14.10 -19.69
CA PHE A 5 9.47 12.87 -19.60
C PHE A 5 9.33 12.14 -20.94
N ARG A 6 10.44 11.92 -21.66
CA ARG A 6 10.48 11.28 -22.98
C ARG A 6 10.90 9.82 -22.83
N ALA A 7 10.38 8.86 -23.57
CA ALA A 7 10.67 7.44 -23.31
C ALA A 7 10.81 6.65 -24.61
N ASP A 8 11.50 5.53 -24.57
CA ASP A 8 11.51 4.58 -25.68
C ASP A 8 10.17 3.83 -25.74
N ILE A 9 9.22 4.35 -26.52
CA ILE A 9 7.88 3.77 -26.68
C ILE A 9 7.95 2.59 -27.66
N GLN A 10 7.75 1.38 -27.13
CA GLN A 10 7.69 0.13 -27.87
C GLN A 10 6.91 -0.91 -27.08
N SER A 11 6.47 -2.00 -27.73
CA SER A 11 5.58 -3.00 -27.14
C SER A 11 6.11 -3.64 -25.85
N LYS A 12 7.42 -3.90 -25.74
CA LYS A 12 8.04 -4.49 -24.55
C LYS A 12 8.05 -3.56 -23.32
N ASN A 13 7.83 -2.27 -23.52
CA ASN A 13 7.86 -1.24 -22.47
C ASN A 13 6.45 -0.88 -21.96
N ILE A 14 5.42 -1.65 -22.33
CA ILE A 14 4.02 -1.42 -21.92
C ILE A 14 3.59 -2.47 -20.90
N LEU A 15 3.24 -2.02 -19.69
CA LEU A 15 2.70 -2.86 -18.63
C LEU A 15 1.17 -2.85 -18.67
N ILE A 16 0.57 -4.01 -18.45
CA ILE A 16 -0.88 -4.17 -18.53
C ILE A 16 -1.35 -4.74 -17.21
N SER A 17 -2.19 -3.98 -16.50
CA SER A 17 -2.79 -4.48 -15.27
C SER A 17 -3.97 -5.41 -15.58
N THR A 18 -4.29 -6.33 -14.68
CA THR A 18 -5.53 -7.10 -14.76
C THR A 18 -6.08 -7.34 -13.36
N LYS A 19 -7.41 -7.22 -13.22
CA LYS A 19 -8.10 -7.53 -11.97
C LYS A 19 -8.43 -9.02 -11.84
N ASN A 20 -8.35 -9.77 -12.95
CA ASN A 20 -8.71 -11.17 -12.98
C ASN A 20 -7.52 -12.07 -12.59
N LYS A 21 -7.53 -12.54 -11.34
CA LYS A 21 -6.48 -13.43 -10.82
C LYS A 21 -6.39 -14.77 -11.54
N SER A 22 -7.48 -15.23 -12.19
CA SER A 22 -7.48 -16.51 -12.92
C SER A 22 -6.46 -16.56 -14.05
N ILE A 23 -6.10 -15.39 -14.62
CA ILE A 23 -5.11 -15.26 -15.68
C ILE A 23 -3.73 -15.70 -15.18
N PHE A 24 -3.36 -15.27 -13.98
CA PHE A 24 -2.09 -15.62 -13.35
C PHE A 24 -2.09 -17.07 -12.86
N ASP A 25 -3.21 -17.54 -12.32
CA ASP A 25 -3.37 -18.94 -11.87
C ASP A 25 -3.21 -19.93 -13.05
N GLU A 26 -3.75 -19.59 -14.23
CA GLU A 26 -3.62 -20.39 -15.44
C GLU A 26 -2.18 -20.36 -16.00
N TRP A 27 -1.54 -19.20 -15.97
CA TRP A 27 -0.13 -19.08 -16.35
C TRP A 27 0.75 -19.94 -15.45
N GLU A 28 0.55 -19.85 -14.13
CA GLU A 28 1.28 -20.66 -13.15
C GLU A 28 1.07 -22.17 -13.38
N GLN A 29 -0.17 -22.59 -13.64
CA GLN A 29 -0.47 -23.99 -13.96
C GLN A 29 0.22 -24.44 -15.24
N SER A 30 0.24 -23.59 -16.27
CA SER A 30 0.92 -23.88 -17.54
C SER A 30 2.44 -24.01 -17.34
N GLU A 31 3.04 -23.18 -16.48
CA GLU A 31 4.47 -23.24 -16.13
C GLU A 31 4.81 -24.48 -15.30
N GLN A 32 3.88 -24.96 -14.50
CA GLN A 32 4.04 -26.22 -13.76
C GLN A 32 3.89 -27.44 -14.68
N SER A 33 2.92 -27.43 -15.62
CA SER A 33 2.69 -28.57 -16.51
C SER A 33 3.75 -28.71 -17.60
N GLU A 34 4.20 -27.58 -18.14
CA GLU A 34 5.23 -27.51 -19.16
C GLU A 34 6.19 -26.37 -18.79
N PRO A 35 7.32 -26.67 -18.14
CA PRO A 35 8.27 -25.64 -17.73
C PRO A 35 8.93 -24.95 -18.93
N SER A 36 9.10 -23.64 -18.87
CA SER A 36 9.78 -22.88 -19.91
C SER A 36 11.23 -23.33 -20.05
N PRO A 37 11.77 -23.38 -21.29
CA PRO A 37 13.17 -23.69 -21.53
C PRO A 37 14.06 -22.78 -20.68
N ARG A 38 15.04 -23.37 -19.99
CA ARG A 38 15.91 -22.64 -19.07
C ARG A 38 17.37 -22.95 -19.32
N LYS A 39 18.23 -21.94 -19.11
CA LYS A 39 19.68 -22.05 -19.17
C LYS A 39 20.25 -21.70 -17.80
N THR A 40 20.97 -22.63 -17.19
CA THR A 40 21.73 -22.37 -15.97
C THR A 40 23.05 -21.69 -16.33
N CYS A 41 23.24 -20.46 -15.88
CA CYS A 41 24.47 -19.69 -16.06
C CYS A 41 25.06 -19.41 -14.66
N GLY A 42 26.01 -20.24 -14.22
CA GLY A 42 26.57 -20.14 -12.86
C GLY A 42 25.48 -20.33 -11.79
N ASP A 43 25.33 -19.34 -10.91
CA ASP A 43 24.40 -19.38 -9.76
C ASP A 43 22.95 -18.97 -10.10
N HIS A 44 22.66 -18.61 -11.36
CA HIS A 44 21.31 -18.24 -11.78
C HIS A 44 20.79 -19.07 -12.94
N THR A 45 19.47 -19.22 -12.98
CA THR A 45 18.74 -19.88 -14.07
C THR A 45 18.00 -18.83 -14.86
N VAL A 46 18.35 -18.68 -16.13
CA VAL A 46 17.62 -17.80 -17.07
C VAL A 46 16.52 -18.63 -17.72
N TYR A 47 15.27 -18.17 -17.59
CA TYR A 47 14.12 -18.79 -18.22
C TYR A 47 13.79 -18.05 -19.52
N ARG A 48 13.46 -18.80 -20.57
CA ARG A 48 12.85 -18.22 -21.77
C ARG A 48 11.46 -17.72 -21.39
N SER A 49 11.11 -16.49 -21.73
CA SER A 49 9.77 -15.97 -21.51
C SER A 49 8.75 -16.80 -22.28
N ARG A 50 7.71 -17.28 -21.60
CA ARG A 50 6.57 -17.93 -22.24
C ARG A 50 5.68 -16.89 -22.91
N LEU A 51 5.40 -17.10 -24.19
CA LEU A 51 4.44 -16.28 -24.93
C LEU A 51 3.03 -16.53 -24.39
N PHE A 52 2.31 -15.47 -24.05
CA PHE A 52 0.96 -15.58 -23.52
C PHE A 52 -0.09 -15.36 -24.62
N ARG A 53 -0.83 -16.42 -24.96
CA ARG A 53 -1.91 -16.32 -25.97
C ARG A 53 -3.22 -15.94 -25.29
N ARG A 54 -3.75 -14.77 -25.65
CA ARG A 54 -5.05 -14.27 -25.17
C ARG A 54 -6.19 -15.19 -25.64
N LYS A 55 -7.01 -15.68 -24.70
CA LYS A 55 -8.24 -16.44 -25.00
C LYS A 55 -9.41 -15.51 -25.34
N LYS A 56 -10.38 -16.00 -26.13
CA LYS A 56 -11.60 -15.27 -26.51
C LYS A 56 -12.43 -14.97 -25.23
N GLY A 57 -12.86 -13.72 -25.03
CA GLY A 57 -13.68 -13.29 -23.88
C GLY A 57 -12.96 -12.52 -22.76
N TRP A 58 -11.65 -12.27 -22.88
CA TRP A 58 -10.86 -11.58 -21.85
C TRP A 58 -10.82 -10.04 -21.95
N SER A 59 -11.53 -9.43 -22.90
CA SER A 59 -11.45 -7.99 -23.20
C SER A 59 -11.90 -7.06 -22.06
N ARG A 60 -12.79 -7.52 -21.17
CA ARG A 60 -13.39 -6.67 -20.11
C ARG A 60 -12.53 -6.45 -18.84
N ASN A 61 -11.48 -7.25 -18.64
CA ASN A 61 -10.83 -7.35 -17.32
C ASN A 61 -9.36 -6.87 -17.26
N PHE A 62 -8.80 -6.43 -18.38
CA PHE A 62 -7.51 -5.74 -18.39
C PHE A 62 -7.70 -4.29 -17.98
N GLY A 63 -6.85 -3.81 -17.08
CA GLY A 63 -6.80 -2.42 -16.67
C GLY A 63 -5.90 -1.60 -17.60
N MET A 64 -5.68 -0.35 -17.22
CA MET A 64 -4.98 0.65 -18.02
C MET A 64 -3.56 0.17 -18.41
N PRO A 65 -3.15 0.28 -19.69
CA PRO A 65 -1.77 0.10 -20.10
C PRO A 65 -0.93 1.26 -19.54
N LEU A 66 0.24 0.95 -18.99
CA LEU A 66 1.14 1.91 -18.37
C LEU A 66 2.49 1.82 -19.08
N LEU A 67 3.01 2.96 -19.54
CA LEU A 67 4.40 3.01 -19.99
C LEU A 67 5.35 2.70 -18.83
N SER A 68 6.41 1.99 -19.15
CA SER A 68 7.47 1.60 -18.25
C SER A 68 8.82 1.78 -18.93
N ASP A 69 9.90 1.59 -18.18
CA ASP A 69 11.28 1.75 -18.64
C ASP A 69 11.62 3.18 -19.14
N PHE A 70 11.82 4.08 -18.19
CA PHE A 70 12.25 5.45 -18.43
C PHE A 70 13.78 5.61 -18.43
N GLY A 71 14.53 4.53 -18.69
CA GLY A 71 16.00 4.52 -18.61
C GLY A 71 16.67 5.49 -19.59
N GLU A 72 16.11 5.63 -20.79
CA GLU A 72 16.59 6.56 -21.82
C GLU A 72 15.90 7.92 -21.81
N ALA A 73 15.12 8.21 -20.76
CA ALA A 73 14.34 9.44 -20.72
C ALA A 73 15.18 10.71 -20.66
N ARG A 74 14.83 11.70 -21.48
CA ARG A 74 15.47 13.02 -21.53
C ARG A 74 14.48 14.13 -21.21
N ILE A 75 14.91 15.08 -20.38
CA ILE A 75 14.11 16.24 -19.98
C ILE A 75 14.62 17.46 -20.76
N GLY A 76 13.72 18.24 -21.34
CA GLY A 76 14.03 19.44 -22.13
C GLY A 76 13.41 19.40 -23.52
N ASP A 77 13.37 20.54 -24.23
CA ASP A 77 12.57 20.68 -25.45
C ASP A 77 13.23 20.06 -26.69
N VAL A 78 14.54 20.20 -26.82
CA VAL A 78 15.33 19.77 -27.98
C VAL A 78 16.53 18.94 -27.52
N HIS A 79 16.78 17.82 -28.18
CA HIS A 79 17.89 16.91 -27.88
C HIS A 79 18.55 16.41 -29.18
N SER A 80 19.68 15.72 -29.04
CA SER A 80 20.46 15.15 -30.15
C SER A 80 20.96 13.76 -29.79
N GLY A 81 21.30 12.94 -30.79
CA GLY A 81 21.85 11.60 -30.61
C GLY A 81 20.80 10.50 -30.70
N ILE A 82 21.26 9.25 -30.60
CA ILE A 82 20.44 8.05 -30.79
C ILE A 82 19.70 7.72 -29.50
N ILE A 83 18.36 7.63 -29.57
CA ILE A 83 17.50 7.33 -28.42
C ILE A 83 16.46 6.24 -28.68
N GLN A 84 16.13 5.98 -29.95
CA GLN A 84 15.14 4.99 -30.35
C GLN A 84 15.79 3.65 -30.76
N PRO A 85 15.12 2.52 -30.50
CA PRO A 85 15.43 1.23 -31.09
C PRO A 85 15.39 1.31 -32.61
N ASP A 86 16.18 0.45 -33.23
CA ASP A 86 16.40 0.39 -34.68
C ASP A 86 15.10 0.50 -35.52
N ILE A 87 14.09 -0.35 -35.27
CA ILE A 87 12.85 -0.36 -36.07
C ILE A 87 11.85 0.77 -35.73
N PHE A 88 12.05 1.45 -34.60
CA PHE A 88 11.21 2.56 -34.15
C PHE A 88 11.87 3.92 -34.41
N ARG A 89 13.06 3.95 -35.02
CA ARG A 89 13.84 5.17 -35.19
C ARG A 89 13.14 6.13 -36.16
N ALA A 90 12.99 7.38 -35.75
CA ALA A 90 12.38 8.43 -36.54
C ALA A 90 13.39 8.99 -37.58
N PRO A 91 12.91 9.52 -38.72
CA PRO A 91 13.79 10.00 -39.79
C PRO A 91 14.75 11.11 -39.31
N GLU A 92 14.29 12.03 -38.46
CA GLU A 92 15.14 13.07 -37.89
C GLU A 92 16.28 12.52 -37.01
N VAL A 93 16.08 11.37 -36.36
CA VAL A 93 17.11 10.70 -35.54
C VAL A 93 18.10 9.94 -36.40
N ILE A 94 17.64 9.26 -37.46
CA ILE A 94 18.51 8.58 -38.44
C ILE A 94 19.45 9.59 -39.10
N LEU A 95 18.91 10.74 -39.46
CA LEU A 95 19.63 11.81 -40.14
C LEU A 95 20.50 12.67 -39.20
N GLY A 96 20.58 12.30 -37.92
CA GLY A 96 21.41 13.00 -36.93
C GLY A 96 20.96 14.44 -36.66
N MET A 97 19.71 14.77 -36.95
CA MET A 97 19.13 16.08 -36.66
C MET A 97 18.80 16.20 -35.17
N ASN A 98 18.60 17.44 -34.72
CA ASN A 98 18.02 17.69 -33.42
C ASN A 98 16.55 17.28 -33.42
N TRP A 99 16.12 16.64 -32.35
CA TRP A 99 14.78 16.07 -32.23
C TRP A 99 14.04 16.60 -31.00
N THR A 100 12.71 16.61 -31.10
CA THR A 100 11.78 17.09 -30.05
C THR A 100 10.88 15.95 -29.57
N SER A 101 9.84 16.22 -28.77
CA SER A 101 8.87 15.20 -28.33
C SER A 101 8.10 14.53 -29.48
N LYS A 102 8.24 15.02 -30.71
CA LYS A 102 7.59 14.45 -31.90
C LYS A 102 8.15 13.06 -32.25
N VAL A 103 9.36 12.71 -31.82
CA VAL A 103 9.92 11.34 -31.99
C VAL A 103 9.08 10.30 -31.27
N ASP A 104 8.49 10.65 -30.12
CA ASP A 104 7.61 9.75 -29.38
C ASP A 104 6.29 9.50 -30.15
N ILE A 105 5.79 10.51 -30.89
CA ILE A 105 4.62 10.37 -31.75
C ILE A 105 4.91 9.43 -32.94
N TRP A 106 6.13 9.48 -33.47
CA TRP A 106 6.57 8.53 -34.49
C TRP A 106 6.57 7.10 -33.95
N ASN A 107 7.18 6.87 -32.78
CA ASN A 107 7.16 5.56 -32.12
C ASN A 107 5.73 5.07 -31.88
N VAL A 108 4.84 5.95 -31.43
CA VAL A 108 3.42 5.61 -31.25
C VAL A 108 2.83 5.17 -32.58
N GLY A 109 3.04 5.91 -33.67
CA GLY A 109 2.57 5.52 -35.00
C GLY A 109 3.03 4.11 -35.40
N VAL A 110 4.34 3.85 -35.35
CA VAL A 110 4.91 2.52 -35.66
C VAL A 110 4.36 1.43 -34.74
N LEU A 111 4.15 1.73 -33.45
CA LEU A 111 3.56 0.81 -32.48
C LEU A 111 2.07 0.55 -32.76
N VAL A 112 1.27 1.56 -33.11
CA VAL A 112 -0.14 1.42 -33.45
C VAL A 112 -0.29 0.45 -34.60
N TRP A 113 0.51 0.63 -35.65
CA TRP A 113 0.54 -0.29 -36.78
C TRP A 113 0.87 -1.71 -36.35
N GLY A 114 1.98 -1.91 -35.63
CA GLY A 114 2.40 -3.24 -35.19
C GLY A 114 1.41 -3.95 -34.28
N LEU A 115 0.60 -3.21 -33.52
CA LEU A 115 -0.48 -3.78 -32.70
C LEU A 115 -1.75 -4.07 -33.50
N PHE A 116 -1.98 -3.34 -34.59
CA PHE A 116 -3.17 -3.46 -35.42
C PHE A 116 -3.01 -4.56 -36.47
N GLU A 117 -1.91 -4.52 -37.22
CA GLU A 117 -1.60 -5.40 -38.34
C GLU A 117 -0.86 -6.69 -37.95
N ASP A 118 -0.44 -6.82 -36.68
CA ASP A 118 0.33 -7.96 -36.13
C ASP A 118 1.70 -8.19 -36.81
N HIS A 119 2.21 -7.20 -37.55
CA HIS A 119 3.55 -7.17 -38.14
C HIS A 119 4.15 -5.75 -38.11
N HIS A 120 5.48 -5.64 -38.16
CA HIS A 120 6.14 -4.33 -38.10
C HIS A 120 5.95 -3.54 -39.41
N LEU A 121 5.70 -2.24 -39.29
CA LEU A 121 5.60 -1.34 -40.46
C LEU A 121 6.94 -1.20 -41.19
N PHE A 122 8.05 -1.24 -40.44
CA PHE A 122 9.40 -1.20 -40.97
C PHE A 122 10.22 -2.35 -40.36
N ASP A 123 11.05 -3.01 -41.16
CA ASP A 123 11.99 -4.04 -40.71
C ASP A 123 13.42 -3.48 -40.68
N GLY A 124 13.77 -2.64 -41.67
CA GLY A 124 15.07 -2.00 -41.76
C GLY A 124 16.24 -2.97 -41.83
N ARG A 125 15.98 -4.24 -42.21
CA ARG A 125 16.98 -5.32 -42.33
C ARG A 125 17.21 -5.68 -43.79
N GLY A 126 18.46 -5.80 -44.17
CA GLY A 126 18.86 -6.26 -45.50
C GLY A 126 18.78 -7.79 -45.66
N SER A 127 19.24 -8.29 -46.81
CA SER A 127 19.38 -9.72 -47.09
C SER A 127 20.36 -10.44 -46.14
N ASP A 128 21.20 -9.68 -45.44
CA ASP A 128 22.14 -10.14 -44.42
C ASP A 128 21.52 -10.22 -43.00
N HIS A 129 20.22 -9.89 -42.86
CA HIS A 129 19.47 -9.83 -41.60
C HIS A 129 20.00 -8.82 -40.56
N ASN A 130 20.93 -7.95 -40.94
CA ASN A 130 21.40 -6.86 -40.08
C ASN A 130 20.61 -5.59 -40.33
N HIS A 131 20.49 -4.78 -39.28
CA HIS A 131 19.84 -3.48 -39.38
C HIS A 131 20.71 -2.50 -40.19
N SER A 132 20.08 -1.76 -41.11
CA SER A 132 20.71 -0.73 -41.92
C SER A 132 19.81 0.51 -42.02
N ASP A 133 20.34 1.66 -41.64
CA ASP A 133 19.64 2.95 -41.75
C ASP A 133 19.24 3.26 -43.20
N VAL A 134 20.04 2.83 -44.21
CA VAL A 134 19.72 3.01 -45.63
C VAL A 134 18.47 2.22 -46.02
N GLN A 135 18.34 0.98 -45.52
CA GLN A 135 17.20 0.12 -45.78
C GLN A 135 15.93 0.69 -45.13
N LEU A 136 16.05 1.14 -43.88
CA LEU A 136 14.95 1.75 -43.16
C LEU A 136 14.46 3.03 -43.86
N LEU A 137 15.36 3.89 -44.34
CA LEU A 137 14.99 5.08 -45.11
C LEU A 137 14.33 4.74 -46.46
N ALA A 138 14.76 3.67 -47.13
CA ALA A 138 14.13 3.21 -48.37
C ALA A 138 12.68 2.74 -48.13
N GLU A 139 12.44 2.00 -47.04
CA GLU A 139 11.08 1.58 -46.62
C GLU A 139 10.22 2.79 -46.24
N MET A 140 10.79 3.80 -45.57
CA MET A 140 10.10 5.06 -45.29
C MET A 140 9.69 5.80 -46.58
N ILE A 141 10.53 5.80 -47.62
CA ILE A 141 10.20 6.40 -48.93
C ILE A 141 9.04 5.65 -49.60
N ALA A 142 9.02 4.33 -49.51
CA ALA A 142 7.92 3.53 -50.06
C ALA A 142 6.57 3.88 -49.40
N ILE A 143 6.56 4.01 -48.07
CA ILE A 143 5.36 4.28 -47.27
C ILE A 143 4.90 5.75 -47.32
N LEU A 144 5.84 6.69 -47.25
CA LEU A 144 5.55 8.13 -47.11
C LEU A 144 5.69 8.94 -48.40
N GLY A 145 6.30 8.35 -49.44
CA GLY A 145 6.81 9.08 -50.59
C GLY A 145 8.14 9.80 -50.29
N PRO A 146 8.71 10.50 -51.28
CA PRO A 146 10.01 11.17 -51.13
C PRO A 146 9.95 12.30 -50.09
N PRO A 147 11.02 12.49 -49.29
CA PRO A 147 11.09 13.56 -48.32
C PRO A 147 11.08 14.95 -48.99
N PRO A 148 10.48 15.98 -48.36
CA PRO A 148 10.55 17.35 -48.86
C PRO A 148 12.00 17.87 -48.95
N LEU A 149 12.32 18.60 -50.02
CA LEU A 149 13.64 19.23 -50.21
C LEU A 149 14.03 20.13 -49.02
N ASP A 150 13.10 20.94 -48.52
CA ASP A 150 13.36 21.83 -47.38
C ASP A 150 13.79 21.06 -46.12
N PHE A 151 13.28 19.84 -45.92
CA PHE A 151 13.67 18.97 -44.82
C PHE A 151 15.07 18.40 -45.03
N LEU A 152 15.40 17.95 -46.25
CA LEU A 152 16.74 17.43 -46.58
C LEU A 152 17.83 18.50 -46.46
N HIS A 153 17.53 19.76 -46.80
CA HIS A 153 18.46 20.89 -46.73
C HIS A 153 18.79 21.32 -45.29
N GLN A 154 17.92 21.01 -44.33
CA GLN A 154 18.16 21.27 -42.91
C GLN A 154 19.17 20.30 -42.29
N CYS A 155 19.49 19.20 -42.98
CA CYS A 155 20.34 18.13 -42.47
C CYS A 155 21.70 18.07 -43.17
N GLY A 156 22.79 17.95 -42.39
CA GLY A 156 24.14 17.75 -42.94
C GLY A 156 24.44 16.34 -43.46
N GLN A 157 23.69 15.33 -43.00
CA GLN A 157 23.88 13.91 -43.35
C GLN A 157 22.97 13.45 -44.50
N SER A 158 22.05 14.29 -44.99
CA SER A 158 21.15 13.96 -46.11
C SER A 158 21.91 13.60 -47.40
N ARG A 159 23.06 14.23 -47.65
CA ARG A 159 23.95 13.95 -48.80
C ARG A 159 24.50 12.53 -48.88
N GLN A 160 24.40 11.76 -47.79
CA GLN A 160 24.79 10.36 -47.78
C GLN A 160 23.76 9.47 -48.51
N TYR A 161 22.51 9.90 -48.59
CA TYR A 161 21.39 9.10 -49.09
C TYR A 161 20.64 9.76 -50.27
N TRP A 162 20.71 11.08 -50.42
CA TRP A 162 20.09 11.83 -51.52
C TRP A 162 21.09 12.74 -52.22
N ASP A 163 20.84 13.04 -53.50
CA ASP A 163 21.58 14.05 -54.26
C ASP A 163 21.06 15.48 -53.99
N ASP A 164 21.73 16.50 -54.57
CA ASP A 164 21.36 17.92 -54.40
C ASP A 164 19.97 18.27 -54.99
N LEU A 165 19.36 17.37 -55.77
CA LEU A 165 18.01 17.51 -56.32
C LEU A 165 16.96 16.73 -55.51
N GLY A 166 17.35 16.09 -54.40
CA GLY A 166 16.48 15.30 -53.55
C GLY A 166 16.13 13.92 -54.12
N GLN A 167 16.84 13.46 -55.15
CA GLN A 167 16.68 12.11 -55.70
C GLN A 167 17.41 11.10 -54.82
N TRP A 168 16.80 9.92 -54.64
CA TRP A 168 17.37 8.84 -53.85
C TRP A 168 18.65 8.31 -54.50
N ASN A 169 19.76 8.38 -53.76
CA ASN A 169 21.09 7.90 -54.14
C ASN A 169 21.58 6.79 -53.17
N GLY A 170 20.67 6.19 -52.40
CA GLY A 170 20.98 5.06 -51.54
C GLY A 170 21.34 3.81 -52.35
N GLN A 171 22.28 3.01 -51.86
CA GLN A 171 22.72 1.75 -52.50
C GLN A 171 21.67 0.62 -52.48
N VAL A 172 20.42 0.94 -52.15
CA VAL A 172 19.30 0.02 -51.95
C VAL A 172 18.13 0.49 -52.81
N THR A 173 17.44 -0.44 -53.47
CA THR A 173 16.21 -0.14 -54.22
C THR A 173 15.05 0.12 -53.28
N VAL A 174 14.30 1.21 -53.49
CA VAL A 174 13.06 1.50 -52.77
C VAL A 174 12.04 0.38 -53.07
N PRO A 175 11.47 -0.27 -52.05
CA PRO A 175 10.43 -1.28 -52.25
C PRO A 175 9.18 -0.71 -52.93
N ASP A 176 8.49 -1.53 -53.73
CA ASP A 176 7.28 -1.15 -54.47
C ASP A 176 6.01 -1.61 -53.72
N TYR A 177 5.75 -0.97 -52.57
CA TYR A 177 4.50 -1.12 -51.80
C TYR A 177 4.13 0.22 -51.17
N SER A 178 2.82 0.48 -51.04
CA SER A 178 2.31 1.67 -50.36
C SER A 178 1.75 1.37 -48.97
N LEU A 179 1.45 2.42 -48.19
CA LEU A 179 0.77 2.28 -46.92
C LEU A 179 -0.63 1.65 -47.10
N GLU A 180 -1.33 2.00 -48.18
CA GLU A 180 -2.60 1.40 -48.57
C GLU A 180 -2.49 -0.10 -48.86
N ASP A 181 -1.45 -0.52 -49.59
CA ASP A 181 -1.23 -1.93 -49.92
C ASP A 181 -0.85 -2.80 -48.72
N SER A 182 -0.32 -2.15 -47.67
CA SER A 182 0.16 -2.81 -46.45
C SER A 182 -0.95 -3.05 -45.42
N GLU A 183 -2.12 -2.42 -45.58
CA GLU A 183 -3.27 -2.55 -44.68
C GLU A 183 -4.15 -3.75 -45.09
N GLU A 184 -4.22 -4.78 -44.24
CA GLU A 184 -4.90 -6.04 -44.59
C GLU A 184 -6.32 -6.20 -43.98
N TYR A 185 -6.67 -5.42 -42.95
CA TYR A 185 -7.85 -5.71 -42.12
C TYR A 185 -9.04 -4.75 -42.28
N LEU A 186 -8.82 -3.50 -42.68
CA LEU A 186 -9.88 -2.51 -42.84
C LEU A 186 -10.28 -2.31 -44.30
N GLU A 187 -11.58 -2.09 -44.53
CA GLU A 187 -12.13 -1.74 -45.84
C GLU A 187 -13.00 -0.47 -45.74
N GLY A 188 -13.05 0.30 -46.84
CA GLY A 188 -13.95 1.45 -46.99
C GLY A 188 -13.59 2.64 -46.10
N GLU A 189 -14.61 3.31 -45.55
CA GLU A 189 -14.44 4.56 -44.78
C GLU A 189 -13.54 4.39 -43.54
N ASN A 190 -13.58 3.22 -42.88
CA ASN A 190 -12.75 2.95 -41.71
C ASN A 190 -11.26 2.83 -42.07
N GLN A 191 -10.96 2.23 -43.22
CA GLN A 191 -9.60 2.13 -43.76
C GLN A 191 -9.07 3.53 -44.06
N GLU A 192 -9.86 4.34 -44.77
CA GLU A 192 -9.47 5.71 -45.10
C GLU A 192 -9.21 6.56 -43.85
N MET A 193 -10.08 6.46 -42.84
CA MET A 193 -9.91 7.17 -41.57
C MET A 193 -8.68 6.68 -40.79
N PHE A 194 -8.38 5.37 -40.80
CA PHE A 194 -7.20 4.81 -40.14
C PHE A 194 -5.91 5.28 -40.82
N LEU A 195 -5.85 5.18 -42.15
CA LEU A 195 -4.70 5.63 -42.94
C LEU A 195 -4.46 7.13 -42.79
N GLN A 196 -5.53 7.95 -42.76
CA GLN A 196 -5.44 9.38 -42.45
C GLN A 196 -4.91 9.65 -41.03
N PHE A 197 -5.29 8.82 -40.06
CA PHE A 197 -4.77 8.90 -38.70
C PHE A 197 -3.28 8.54 -38.62
N MET A 198 -2.87 7.46 -39.28
CA MET A 198 -1.47 7.04 -39.40
C MET A 198 -0.60 8.11 -40.05
N ARG A 199 -1.08 8.74 -41.13
CA ARG A 199 -0.39 9.85 -41.82
C ARG A 199 -0.20 11.09 -40.93
N LYS A 200 -1.01 11.31 -39.90
CA LYS A 200 -0.80 12.42 -38.95
C LYS A 200 0.37 12.17 -37.99
N MET A 201 0.70 10.90 -37.75
CA MET A 201 1.82 10.46 -36.91
C MET A 201 3.11 10.20 -37.71
N LEU A 202 2.98 9.68 -38.93
CA LEU A 202 4.10 9.33 -39.79
C LEU A 202 4.34 10.43 -40.83
N GLN A 203 5.20 11.38 -40.48
CA GLN A 203 5.59 12.52 -41.32
C GLN A 203 7.12 12.66 -41.31
N TRP A 204 7.70 12.99 -42.47
CA TRP A 204 9.13 13.28 -42.61
C TRP A 204 9.55 14.46 -41.74
N ASP A 205 8.82 15.57 -41.87
CA ASP A 205 9.06 16.80 -41.11
C ASP A 205 8.40 16.70 -39.72
N PRO A 206 9.16 16.71 -38.62
CA PRO A 206 8.61 16.58 -37.27
C PRO A 206 7.65 17.72 -36.89
N GLU A 207 7.80 18.91 -37.49
CA GLU A 207 6.92 20.06 -37.21
C GLU A 207 5.50 19.85 -37.77
N LYS A 208 5.38 19.08 -38.87
CA LYS A 208 4.08 18.73 -39.47
C LYS A 208 3.40 17.57 -38.77
N ARG A 209 4.13 16.80 -37.97
CA ARG A 209 3.61 15.65 -37.20
C ARG A 209 2.67 16.16 -36.12
N TYR A 210 1.52 15.54 -35.93
CA TYR A 210 0.56 16.01 -34.92
C TYR A 210 1.07 15.75 -33.50
N GLY A 211 0.69 16.61 -32.55
CA GLY A 211 0.85 16.32 -31.13
C GLY A 211 -0.20 15.35 -30.62
N ALA A 212 0.06 14.65 -29.51
CA ALA A 212 -0.90 13.71 -28.95
C ALA A 212 -2.27 14.29 -28.58
N ARG A 213 -2.30 15.55 -28.13
CA ARG A 213 -3.56 16.25 -27.88
C ARG A 213 -4.39 16.39 -29.15
N GLU A 214 -3.75 16.61 -30.28
CA GLU A 214 -4.41 16.75 -31.57
C GLU A 214 -4.87 15.38 -32.08
N LEU A 215 -4.05 14.35 -31.90
CA LEU A 215 -4.39 12.95 -32.23
C LEU A 215 -5.56 12.42 -31.38
N LEU A 216 -5.68 12.81 -30.11
CA LEU A 216 -6.85 12.49 -29.27
C LEU A 216 -8.17 13.03 -29.80
N MET A 217 -8.12 14.15 -30.51
CA MET A 217 -9.28 14.84 -31.04
C MET A 217 -9.63 14.36 -32.45
N ASP A 218 -8.87 13.41 -32.97
CA ASP A 218 -9.08 12.86 -34.29
C ASP A 218 -10.44 12.11 -34.37
N PRO A 219 -11.14 12.17 -35.51
CA PRO A 219 -12.39 11.42 -35.68
C PRO A 219 -12.23 9.91 -35.58
N TRP A 220 -11.06 9.34 -35.94
CA TRP A 220 -10.88 7.90 -36.02
C TRP A 220 -11.02 7.17 -34.67
N PRO A 221 -10.33 7.58 -33.58
CA PRO A 221 -10.53 6.98 -32.25
C PRO A 221 -12.00 6.96 -31.79
N ALA A 222 -12.76 8.03 -32.06
CA ALA A 222 -14.16 8.14 -31.65
C ALA A 222 -15.15 7.40 -32.57
N ALA A 223 -14.86 7.31 -33.87
CA ALA A 223 -15.67 6.56 -34.83
C ALA A 223 -15.54 5.05 -34.63
N ALA A 224 -14.31 4.60 -34.40
CA ALA A 224 -13.99 3.19 -34.20
C ALA A 224 -14.52 2.64 -32.85
N GLU A 225 -14.80 3.52 -31.88
CA GLU A 225 -15.52 3.17 -30.65
C GLU A 225 -17.03 2.93 -30.87
N LYS A 226 -17.65 3.66 -31.81
CA LYS A 226 -19.08 3.48 -32.10
C LYS A 226 -19.36 2.17 -32.86
N SER A 227 -18.48 1.80 -33.79
CA SER A 227 -18.60 0.55 -34.55
C SER A 227 -18.37 -0.69 -33.67
N SER A 228 -17.46 -0.64 -32.70
CA SER A 228 -17.25 -1.75 -31.75
C SER A 228 -18.46 -2.02 -30.85
N ASN A 229 -19.19 -0.98 -30.43
CA ASN A 229 -20.43 -1.11 -29.65
C ASN A 229 -21.63 -1.65 -30.45
N GLN A 230 -21.64 -1.50 -31.79
CA GLN A 230 -22.71 -2.00 -32.66
C GLN A 230 -22.49 -3.46 -33.10
N GLN A 231 -21.25 -3.90 -33.29
CA GLN A 231 -20.93 -5.27 -33.71
C GLN A 231 -20.92 -6.30 -32.57
N GLU A 232 -20.90 -5.91 -31.29
CA GLU A 232 -21.05 -6.84 -30.16
C GLU A 232 -22.48 -7.44 -30.04
N ALA A 233 -23.47 -6.91 -30.79
CA ALA A 233 -24.84 -7.43 -30.84
C ALA A 233 -25.03 -8.60 -31.81
N ASP A 234 -24.18 -8.73 -32.83
CA ASP A 234 -24.29 -9.79 -33.85
C ASP A 234 -23.02 -10.65 -33.86
N SER A 235 -23.11 -11.85 -33.28
CA SER A 235 -21.98 -12.78 -33.26
C SER A 235 -21.77 -13.42 -34.64
N SER A 236 -20.66 -13.10 -35.30
CA SER A 236 -19.68 -14.03 -35.90
C SER A 236 -18.79 -13.28 -36.90
N SER A 237 -17.49 -13.59 -36.86
CA SER A 237 -16.38 -13.03 -37.67
C SER A 237 -16.21 -11.50 -37.68
N ASN A 238 -15.25 -11.01 -36.90
CA ASN A 238 -14.11 -10.22 -37.40
C ASN A 238 -13.14 -9.88 -36.25
N ASN A 239 -11.84 -10.01 -36.51
CA ASN A 239 -10.77 -9.72 -35.53
C ASN A 239 -10.37 -8.23 -35.48
N ALA A 240 -11.01 -7.37 -36.29
CA ALA A 240 -10.55 -6.02 -36.60
C ALA A 240 -10.73 -4.93 -35.51
N PHE A 241 -11.47 -5.18 -34.42
CA PHE A 241 -11.78 -4.14 -33.41
C PHE A 241 -11.11 -4.35 -32.03
N ARG A 242 -9.88 -4.87 -32.02
CA ARG A 242 -9.21 -5.34 -30.78
C ARG A 242 -8.21 -4.38 -30.12
N ALA A 243 -7.82 -3.28 -30.78
CA ALA A 243 -6.79 -2.35 -30.29
C ALA A 243 -7.35 -1.00 -29.75
N LEU A 244 -8.64 -0.72 -29.93
CA LEU A 244 -9.20 0.63 -29.71
C LEU A 244 -9.24 1.15 -28.28
N PRO A 245 -9.52 0.34 -27.25
CA PRO A 245 -9.40 0.80 -25.86
C PRO A 245 -7.98 1.27 -25.52
N TRP A 246 -6.95 0.74 -26.19
CA TRP A 246 -5.55 1.03 -25.86
C TRP A 246 -5.12 2.40 -26.35
N LEU A 247 -5.58 2.80 -27.52
CA LEU A 247 -5.19 4.05 -28.19
C LEU A 247 -5.74 5.27 -27.45
N VAL A 248 -7.03 5.24 -27.10
CA VAL A 248 -7.68 6.30 -26.30
C VAL A 248 -7.00 6.44 -24.93
N HIS A 249 -6.46 5.36 -24.37
CA HIS A 249 -5.77 5.37 -23.08
C HIS A 249 -4.31 5.84 -23.16
N ILE A 250 -3.53 5.46 -24.17
CA ILE A 250 -2.14 5.94 -24.36
C ILE A 250 -2.10 7.46 -24.48
N PHE A 251 -2.98 8.03 -25.29
CA PHE A 251 -2.97 9.48 -25.44
C PHE A 251 -3.59 10.25 -24.25
N SER A 252 -4.29 9.56 -23.34
CA SER A 252 -4.89 10.14 -22.13
C SER A 252 -3.97 10.12 -20.89
N ASP A 253 -2.76 9.55 -21.00
CA ASP A 253 -1.82 9.43 -19.88
C ASP A 253 -1.14 10.80 -19.57
N PRO A 254 -1.34 11.36 -18.37
CA PRO A 254 -0.75 12.63 -17.97
C PRO A 254 0.77 12.59 -17.82
N ALA A 255 1.40 11.40 -17.73
CA ALA A 255 2.85 11.26 -17.72
C ALA A 255 3.48 11.48 -19.10
N ILE A 256 2.69 11.33 -20.18
CA ILE A 256 3.14 11.43 -21.57
C ILE A 256 2.77 12.80 -22.15
N PHE A 257 1.59 13.36 -21.83
CA PHE A 257 1.09 14.59 -22.46
C PHE A 257 0.48 15.60 -21.46
N PRO A 258 1.26 16.55 -20.92
CA PRO A 258 0.84 17.42 -19.82
C PRO A 258 -0.21 18.50 -20.19
N HIS A 259 -0.62 18.65 -21.46
CA HIS A 259 -1.51 19.73 -21.93
C HIS A 259 -2.98 19.35 -22.17
N THR A 260 -3.55 18.40 -21.41
CA THR A 260 -5.01 18.21 -21.42
C THR A 260 -5.67 19.11 -20.37
N CYS A 261 -6.40 20.15 -20.84
CA CYS A 261 -7.18 21.04 -19.98
C CYS A 261 -8.17 20.25 -19.12
N SER A 262 -8.32 20.59 -17.83
CA SER A 262 -9.13 19.85 -16.85
C SER A 262 -10.60 19.63 -17.28
N SER A 263 -11.15 20.55 -18.09
CA SER A 263 -12.50 20.43 -18.66
C SER A 263 -12.62 19.34 -19.72
N THR A 264 -11.55 19.06 -20.49
CA THR A 264 -11.50 18.00 -21.49
C THR A 264 -11.23 16.65 -20.82
N ARG A 265 -10.32 16.63 -19.83
CA ARG A 265 -10.06 15.46 -18.97
C ARG A 265 -11.32 14.98 -18.24
N ASN A 266 -12.17 15.89 -17.75
CA ASN A 266 -13.44 15.54 -17.11
C ASN A 266 -14.51 15.06 -18.09
N ARG A 267 -14.48 15.53 -19.35
CA ARG A 267 -15.34 14.97 -20.42
C ARG A 267 -14.91 13.56 -20.81
N ILE A 268 -13.61 13.29 -20.87
CA ILE A 268 -13.02 11.97 -21.17
C ILE A 268 -13.19 11.00 -19.99
N LEU A 269 -12.97 11.43 -18.75
CA LEU A 269 -13.29 10.65 -17.55
C LEU A 269 -14.80 10.37 -17.44
N GLY A 270 -15.65 11.35 -17.77
CA GLY A 270 -17.11 11.17 -17.82
C GLY A 270 -17.61 10.31 -18.99
N PHE A 271 -16.73 9.99 -19.93
CA PHE A 271 -16.99 9.11 -21.07
C PHE A 271 -16.45 7.70 -20.78
N ALA A 272 -15.28 7.57 -20.15
CA ALA A 272 -14.75 6.33 -19.58
C ALA A 272 -15.62 5.77 -18.45
N TYR A 273 -16.20 6.62 -17.59
CA TYR A 273 -17.19 6.20 -16.59
C TYR A 273 -18.50 5.73 -17.21
N ARG A 274 -18.92 6.31 -18.35
CA ARG A 274 -20.14 5.89 -19.07
C ARG A 274 -19.99 4.55 -19.79
N LEU A 275 -18.78 4.21 -20.23
CA LEU A 275 -18.43 2.89 -20.77
C LEU A 275 -18.47 1.78 -19.71
N VAL A 276 -18.19 2.10 -18.45
CA VAL A 276 -18.26 1.14 -17.33
C VAL A 276 -19.70 0.97 -16.82
N ASP A 277 -20.53 2.02 -16.89
CA ASP A 277 -21.91 2.00 -16.37
C ASP A 277 -22.98 1.43 -17.34
N MET A 278 -22.73 1.37 -18.65
CA MET A 278 -23.76 0.97 -19.63
C MET A 278 -23.92 -0.55 -19.88
N SER A 279 -23.53 -1.41 -18.93
CA SER A 279 -23.82 -2.86 -19.01
C SER A 279 -24.87 -3.37 -18.00
N THR A 280 -25.55 -2.46 -17.29
CA THR A 280 -26.64 -2.81 -16.36
C THR A 280 -27.78 -1.80 -16.42
N THR A 281 -28.64 -1.88 -17.43
CA THR A 281 -30.08 -1.56 -17.32
C THR A 281 -30.80 -1.96 -18.61
N ALA A 282 -31.37 -3.15 -18.62
CA ALA A 282 -32.44 -3.50 -19.57
C ALA A 282 -33.40 -4.51 -18.92
N ILE A 283 -33.99 -4.15 -17.77
CA ILE A 283 -35.32 -4.63 -17.37
C ILE A 283 -36.08 -3.45 -16.73
N SER A 284 -37.29 -3.27 -17.23
CA SER A 284 -38.43 -2.44 -16.76
C SER A 284 -38.58 -1.03 -17.34
N ASN A 285 -39.78 -0.86 -17.93
CA ASN A 285 -40.37 0.29 -18.58
C ASN A 285 -40.67 1.45 -17.61
N GLY A 286 -40.75 2.68 -18.14
CA GLY A 286 -41.74 3.67 -17.68
C GLY A 286 -41.28 5.11 -17.49
N SER A 287 -41.54 5.94 -18.51
CA SER A 287 -41.95 7.36 -18.48
C SER A 287 -41.17 8.45 -17.70
N ALA A 288 -40.61 9.37 -18.49
CA ALA A 288 -40.87 10.83 -18.48
C ALA A 288 -40.25 11.78 -17.42
N THR A 289 -39.64 12.83 -18.00
CA THR A 289 -39.58 14.26 -17.62
C THR A 289 -38.54 14.80 -16.59
N SER A 290 -37.51 15.44 -17.16
CA SER A 290 -37.00 16.82 -16.92
C SER A 290 -36.90 17.39 -15.49
N HIS A 291 -35.70 17.84 -15.07
CA HIS A 291 -35.30 19.26 -15.06
C HIS A 291 -33.86 19.47 -14.55
N SER A 292 -33.30 20.60 -15.00
CA SER A 292 -31.93 21.09 -15.03
C SER A 292 -31.50 21.96 -13.83
N LEU A 293 -30.18 22.30 -13.81
CA LEU A 293 -29.48 23.48 -13.22
C LEU A 293 -28.71 23.20 -11.91
N ARG A 294 -27.49 23.72 -11.62
CA ARG A 294 -26.46 24.55 -12.31
C ARG A 294 -25.28 24.66 -11.32
N ALA A 295 -24.02 24.71 -11.77
CA ALA A 295 -22.87 25.07 -10.92
C ALA A 295 -22.16 26.32 -11.47
N ARG A 296 -21.64 27.15 -10.55
CA ARG A 296 -21.08 28.50 -10.76
C ARG A 296 -19.54 28.44 -10.78
N ALA A 297 -18.95 29.21 -11.70
CA ALA A 297 -17.52 29.46 -11.95
C ALA A 297 -16.89 30.40 -10.88
N LEU A 298 -15.62 30.83 -10.81
CA LEU A 298 -14.38 30.86 -11.63
C LEU A 298 -13.30 31.58 -10.75
N LYS A 299 -11.98 31.41 -11.00
CA LYS A 299 -10.96 32.46 -11.34
C LYS A 299 -9.50 32.14 -10.93
N SER A 300 -8.60 32.87 -11.60
CA SER A 300 -7.25 32.59 -12.12
C SER A 300 -6.24 33.73 -11.84
N ALA A 301 -4.97 33.57 -12.30
CA ALA A 301 -3.93 34.56 -12.71
C ALA A 301 -2.63 34.52 -11.87
N GLN A 302 -1.39 34.84 -12.31
CA GLN A 302 -0.67 35.08 -13.59
C GLN A 302 0.85 35.21 -13.25
N ILE A 303 1.74 35.13 -14.27
CA ILE A 303 3.22 35.24 -14.25
C ILE A 303 3.66 36.58 -14.88
N GLU A 304 4.85 37.11 -14.57
CA GLU A 304 5.63 38.07 -15.41
C GLU A 304 7.14 37.74 -15.43
N ASP A 305 7.76 38.02 -16.59
CA ASP A 305 9.13 37.75 -17.09
C ASP A 305 10.18 38.85 -16.77
N ASP A 306 11.51 38.58 -16.92
CA ASP A 306 12.42 39.32 -17.84
C ASP A 306 13.89 38.79 -17.93
N ASP A 307 14.62 39.25 -18.96
CA ASP A 307 15.70 38.63 -19.76
C ASP A 307 17.17 39.18 -19.57
N HIS A 308 18.20 38.51 -20.17
CA HIS A 308 19.53 38.97 -20.71
C HIS A 308 20.94 38.38 -20.27
N ARG A 309 21.50 37.51 -21.15
CA ARG A 309 22.84 37.40 -21.87
C ARG A 309 24.29 37.41 -21.23
N HIS A 310 25.00 36.26 -21.41
CA HIS A 310 26.41 35.92 -21.85
C HIS A 310 27.70 36.19 -20.98
N PRO A 311 28.88 35.50 -21.19
CA PRO A 311 29.20 34.05 -21.21
C PRO A 311 30.54 33.61 -20.48
N ASN A 312 30.70 32.28 -20.28
CA ASN A 312 31.94 31.44 -20.20
C ASN A 312 32.60 30.93 -18.86
N PHE A 313 32.76 29.58 -18.86
CA PHE A 313 33.63 28.63 -18.12
C PHE A 313 33.14 28.00 -16.78
N PRO A 314 33.49 26.72 -16.49
CA PRO A 314 32.56 25.73 -15.95
C PRO A 314 32.87 25.37 -14.49
N SER A 315 31.84 25.34 -13.65
CA SER A 315 31.92 24.75 -12.33
C SER A 315 30.54 24.21 -11.92
N HIS A 316 30.48 22.90 -11.70
CA HIS A 316 29.48 22.12 -10.95
C HIS A 316 27.99 22.51 -11.07
N PRO A 317 27.09 21.64 -11.58
CA PRO A 317 25.67 21.94 -11.56
C PRO A 317 25.11 21.80 -10.14
N SER A 318 24.93 22.95 -9.50
CA SER A 318 24.04 23.20 -8.38
C SER A 318 22.58 22.95 -8.79
N LEU A 319 21.86 22.17 -7.98
CA LEU A 319 20.44 21.86 -8.12
C LEU A 319 19.57 23.13 -7.97
N GLU A 320 18.81 23.48 -9.01
CA GLU A 320 17.72 24.45 -8.93
C GLU A 320 16.51 23.87 -8.16
N ARG A 321 15.88 24.75 -7.38
CA ARG A 321 14.88 24.48 -6.34
C ARG A 321 13.55 25.10 -6.76
N ASN A 322 12.49 24.30 -6.93
CA ASN A 322 11.12 24.83 -7.05
C ASN A 322 10.51 25.04 -5.64
N PRO A 323 9.92 26.22 -5.34
CA PRO A 323 9.57 26.60 -3.98
C PRO A 323 8.06 26.54 -3.72
N THR A 324 7.52 25.38 -3.40
CA THR A 324 6.25 25.26 -2.65
C THR A 324 6.26 23.88 -1.99
N ASP A 325 6.26 23.86 -0.65
CA ASP A 325 6.39 22.70 0.26
C ASP A 325 7.81 22.43 0.82
N SER A 326 8.43 23.46 1.37
CA SER A 326 9.49 23.32 2.37
C SER A 326 9.62 24.60 3.20
N SER A 327 8.70 24.83 4.14
CA SER A 327 8.93 25.77 5.26
C SER A 327 9.77 25.10 6.35
N GLY A 328 10.89 24.50 5.94
CA GLY A 328 11.91 23.97 6.84
C GLY A 328 13.23 24.61 6.48
N THR A 329 13.62 25.63 7.24
CA THR A 329 14.90 26.32 7.15
C THR A 329 16.04 25.29 7.22
N SER A 330 16.49 24.81 6.08
CA SER A 330 17.67 23.95 5.99
C SER A 330 18.86 24.89 5.98
N THR A 331 19.54 25.04 7.11
CA THR A 331 20.83 25.72 7.16
C THR A 331 21.75 25.11 6.11
N PRO A 332 22.35 25.91 5.21
CA PRO A 332 23.32 25.39 4.24
C PRO A 332 24.43 24.66 4.99
N VAL A 333 24.71 23.44 4.57
CA VAL A 333 25.78 22.62 5.16
C VAL A 333 27.11 23.27 4.79
N PRO A 334 28.00 23.59 5.75
CA PRO A 334 29.30 24.16 5.45
C PRO A 334 30.12 23.27 4.50
N ASP A 335 30.92 23.88 3.64
CA ASP A 335 31.81 23.14 2.73
C ASP A 335 32.83 22.27 3.48
N ASP A 336 33.13 22.56 4.74
CA ASP A 336 34.02 21.74 5.59
C ASP A 336 33.31 20.61 6.36
N ALA A 337 32.01 20.39 6.13
CA ALA A 337 31.25 19.37 6.86
C ALA A 337 31.68 17.94 6.50
N PRO A 338 31.74 17.02 7.48
CA PRO A 338 32.15 15.64 7.24
C PRO A 338 31.21 14.91 6.26
N PRO A 339 31.71 13.89 5.52
CA PRO A 339 30.93 13.19 4.49
C PRO A 339 29.59 12.63 4.98
N SER A 340 29.51 12.17 6.24
CA SER A 340 28.26 11.72 6.87
C SER A 340 27.18 12.81 6.98
N VAL A 341 27.54 14.05 7.27
CA VAL A 341 26.60 15.18 7.39
C VAL A 341 26.07 15.56 6.01
N ARG A 342 26.92 15.47 4.98
CA ARG A 342 26.51 15.67 3.59
C ARG A 342 25.52 14.57 3.16
N SER A 343 25.77 13.30 3.45
CA SER A 343 24.87 12.20 3.09
C SER A 343 23.52 12.26 3.83
N ILE A 344 23.49 12.68 5.10
CA ILE A 344 22.22 12.94 5.82
C ILE A 344 21.43 14.07 5.15
N SER A 345 22.11 15.14 4.73
CA SER A 345 21.46 16.27 4.06
C SER A 345 20.90 15.90 2.67
N THR A 346 21.59 15.04 1.91
CA THR A 346 21.11 14.54 0.61
C THR A 346 19.96 13.55 0.79
N ALA A 347 20.06 12.64 1.76
CA ALA A 347 18.97 11.73 2.13
C ALA A 347 17.70 12.49 2.53
N ARG A 348 17.84 13.60 3.28
CA ARG A 348 16.72 14.49 3.63
C ARG A 348 16.06 15.14 2.42
N LYS A 349 16.80 15.39 1.33
CA LYS A 349 16.27 15.98 0.09
C LYS A 349 15.62 14.94 -0.83
N GLN A 350 16.04 13.68 -0.77
CA GLN A 350 15.56 12.60 -1.64
C GLN A 350 14.29 11.92 -1.09
N VAL A 351 13.32 12.71 -0.62
CA VAL A 351 12.08 12.23 0.01
C VAL A 351 11.18 11.53 -1.01
N ARG A 352 11.45 10.24 -1.23
CA ARG A 352 10.54 9.12 -1.53
C ARG A 352 11.32 8.03 -2.29
N ALA A 353 11.07 6.78 -1.88
CA ALA A 353 11.48 5.53 -2.55
C ALA A 353 12.96 5.10 -2.46
N ARG A 354 13.56 5.10 -1.26
CA ARG A 354 14.77 4.31 -0.97
C ARG A 354 14.48 3.17 0.02
N HIS A 355 15.15 2.03 -0.19
CA HIS A 355 14.99 0.82 0.61
C HIS A 355 15.57 1.03 2.02
N ARG A 356 14.73 0.94 3.05
CA ARG A 356 15.16 1.03 4.46
C ARG A 356 15.70 -0.30 4.97
N LEU A 357 16.68 -0.22 5.85
CA LEU A 357 17.33 -1.39 6.46
C LEU A 357 16.44 -2.00 7.55
N PHE A 358 15.78 -1.13 8.32
CA PHE A 358 14.87 -1.53 9.39
C PHE A 358 13.43 -1.72 8.87
N HIS A 359 12.68 -2.68 9.43
CA HIS A 359 11.28 -2.89 9.08
C HIS A 359 10.41 -1.69 9.54
N THR A 360 10.16 -0.78 8.60
CA THR A 360 9.34 0.41 8.80
C THR A 360 7.88 0.09 8.46
N ILE A 361 6.95 0.59 9.26
CA ILE A 361 5.51 0.51 8.94
C ILE A 361 5.17 1.74 8.10
N ASP A 362 4.67 1.50 6.89
CA ASP A 362 4.22 2.56 5.98
C ASP A 362 2.87 3.11 6.47
N TYR A 363 2.91 4.10 7.36
CA TYR A 363 1.72 4.86 7.76
C TYR A 363 1.28 5.78 6.63
N VAL A 364 0.02 5.65 6.22
CA VAL A 364 -0.57 6.41 5.11
C VAL A 364 -1.88 7.04 5.58
N PRO A 365 -2.23 8.28 5.18
CA PRO A 365 -3.54 8.84 5.46
C PRO A 365 -4.66 7.93 4.94
N ARG A 366 -5.46 7.36 5.86
CA ARG A 366 -6.53 6.39 5.57
C ARG A 366 -7.68 6.58 6.54
N VAL A 367 -8.89 6.35 6.06
CA VAL A 367 -10.12 6.38 6.86
C VAL A 367 -10.46 4.99 7.41
N SER A 368 -11.25 4.93 8.48
CA SER A 368 -11.75 3.66 9.02
C SER A 368 -12.75 3.03 8.04
N HIS A 369 -12.94 1.71 8.10
CA HIS A 369 -13.92 1.02 7.26
C HIS A 369 -15.37 1.47 7.53
N PHE A 370 -15.72 1.82 8.76
CA PHE A 370 -17.06 2.33 9.11
C PHE A 370 -17.21 3.85 8.91
N ASP A 371 -16.17 4.54 8.45
CA ASP A 371 -16.24 5.96 8.14
C ASP A 371 -17.20 6.19 6.94
N PRO A 372 -18.08 7.21 6.98
CA PRO A 372 -18.92 7.59 5.85
C PRO A 372 -18.16 7.87 4.54
N GLN A 373 -16.87 8.20 4.61
CA GLN A 373 -16.00 8.47 3.46
C GLN A 373 -15.22 7.25 2.96
N SER A 374 -15.41 6.07 3.57
CA SER A 374 -14.73 4.84 3.15
C SER A 374 -15.32 4.28 1.85
N ASP A 375 -14.51 3.62 1.02
CA ASP A 375 -14.98 2.93 -0.19
C ASP A 375 -15.88 1.70 0.13
N TYR A 376 -16.07 1.38 1.42
CA TYR A 376 -16.77 0.19 1.90
C TYR A 376 -18.24 0.50 2.24
N HIS A 377 -19.09 0.65 1.23
CA HIS A 377 -20.48 1.09 1.40
C HIS A 377 -21.53 -0.03 1.54
N ASN A 378 -21.23 -1.25 1.12
CA ASN A 378 -22.24 -2.31 0.92
C ASN A 378 -22.97 -2.80 2.19
N PHE A 379 -22.46 -2.51 3.39
CA PHE A 379 -23.00 -3.03 4.67
C PHE A 379 -23.64 -1.99 5.58
N ARG A 380 -23.87 -0.75 5.10
CA ARG A 380 -24.46 0.34 5.91
C ARG A 380 -25.83 0.00 6.48
N GLY A 381 -26.65 -0.73 5.72
CA GLY A 381 -27.98 -1.18 6.16
C GLY A 381 -27.91 -2.11 7.37
N PHE A 382 -27.02 -3.12 7.34
CA PHE A 382 -26.82 -4.05 8.45
C PHE A 382 -26.25 -3.36 9.70
N PHE A 383 -25.33 -2.42 9.52
CA PHE A 383 -24.82 -1.61 10.63
C PHE A 383 -25.93 -0.78 11.28
N THR A 384 -26.80 -0.16 10.48
CA THR A 384 -27.95 0.60 11.00
C THR A 384 -28.96 -0.33 11.71
N LEU A 385 -29.24 -1.50 11.13
CA LEU A 385 -30.12 -2.50 11.71
C LEU A 385 -29.60 -3.01 13.06
N PHE A 386 -28.29 -3.21 13.19
CA PHE A 386 -27.64 -3.59 14.45
C PHE A 386 -27.94 -2.57 15.56
N TRP A 387 -27.80 -1.28 15.28
CA TRP A 387 -28.11 -0.21 16.24
C TRP A 387 -29.59 -0.10 16.57
N ILE A 388 -30.48 -0.29 15.59
CA ILE A 388 -31.93 -0.35 15.82
C ILE A 388 -32.26 -1.55 16.72
N GLY A 389 -31.68 -2.71 16.46
CA GLY A 389 -31.85 -3.91 17.28
C GLY A 389 -31.37 -3.71 18.72
N LEU A 390 -30.21 -3.09 18.91
CA LEU A 390 -29.71 -2.71 20.23
C LEU A 390 -30.63 -1.72 20.95
N PHE A 391 -31.16 -0.73 20.23
CA PHE A 391 -32.11 0.21 20.80
C PHE A 391 -33.39 -0.49 21.29
N ILE A 392 -33.94 -1.41 20.48
CA ILE A 392 -35.10 -2.22 20.88
C ILE A 392 -34.76 -3.07 22.10
N MET A 393 -33.57 -3.68 22.14
CA MET A 393 -33.11 -4.46 23.29
C MET A 393 -33.06 -3.59 24.56
N VAL A 394 -32.47 -2.38 24.50
CA VAL A 394 -32.45 -1.45 25.65
C VAL A 394 -33.85 -1.09 26.11
N VAL A 395 -34.73 -0.69 25.20
CA VAL A 395 -36.09 -0.26 25.54
C VAL A 395 -36.87 -1.41 26.17
N THR A 396 -36.77 -2.62 25.62
CA THR A 396 -37.44 -3.81 26.17
C THR A 396 -36.91 -4.19 27.55
N THR A 397 -35.59 -4.13 27.77
CA THR A 397 -35.00 -4.35 29.09
C THR A 397 -35.41 -3.27 30.09
N MET A 398 -35.46 -1.99 29.68
CA MET A 398 -35.95 -0.90 30.54
C MET A 398 -37.41 -1.13 30.95
N LEU A 399 -38.29 -1.48 30.02
CA LEU A 399 -39.70 -1.76 30.31
C LEU A 399 -39.86 -2.94 31.28
N ARG A 400 -39.08 -4.01 31.11
CA ARG A 400 -39.05 -5.14 32.04
C ARG A 400 -38.56 -4.74 33.42
N ASN A 401 -37.49 -3.94 33.50
CA ASN A 401 -36.97 -3.43 34.76
C ASN A 401 -37.97 -2.53 35.50
N ILE A 402 -38.70 -1.66 34.80
CA ILE A 402 -39.78 -0.85 35.38
C ILE A 402 -40.85 -1.76 35.97
N LYS A 403 -41.25 -2.80 35.24
CA LYS A 403 -42.26 -3.76 35.71
C LYS A 403 -41.82 -4.50 36.98
N ASP A 404 -40.56 -4.97 37.03
CA ASP A 404 -40.10 -5.86 38.08
C ASP A 404 -39.56 -5.11 39.32
N THR A 405 -38.99 -3.92 39.14
CA THR A 405 -38.30 -3.18 40.23
C THR A 405 -38.83 -1.77 40.47
N GLY A 406 -39.73 -1.27 39.60
CA GLY A 406 -40.22 0.11 39.66
C GLY A 406 -39.27 1.16 39.08
N TYR A 407 -38.04 0.78 38.73
CA TYR A 407 -37.03 1.68 38.16
C TYR A 407 -36.59 1.19 36.77
N PRO A 408 -36.27 2.11 35.83
CA PRO A 408 -35.87 1.73 34.47
C PRO A 408 -34.52 1.03 34.38
N LEU A 409 -33.63 1.25 35.35
CA LEU A 409 -32.27 0.74 35.34
C LEU A 409 -31.92 0.13 36.70
N ARG A 410 -31.32 -1.07 36.66
CA ARG A 410 -30.62 -1.65 37.81
C ARG A 410 -29.18 -1.14 37.76
N VAL A 411 -28.71 -0.45 38.80
CA VAL A 411 -27.40 0.24 38.80
C VAL A 411 -26.38 -0.56 39.63
N LYS A 412 -26.38 -1.90 39.53
CA LYS A 412 -25.52 -2.76 40.37
C LYS A 412 -24.09 -2.83 39.86
N VAL A 413 -23.86 -2.90 38.56
CA VAL A 413 -22.51 -2.96 37.98
C VAL A 413 -21.81 -1.59 38.00
N TRP A 414 -22.55 -0.49 38.04
CA TRP A 414 -21.95 0.85 38.15
C TRP A 414 -21.16 1.04 39.45
N SER A 415 -21.62 0.46 40.57
CA SER A 415 -20.87 0.54 41.82
C SER A 415 -19.49 -0.13 41.70
N LEU A 416 -19.42 -1.27 41.01
CA LEU A 416 -18.17 -1.99 40.72
C LEU A 416 -17.22 -1.25 39.76
N LEU A 417 -17.77 -0.44 38.84
CA LEU A 417 -16.99 0.38 37.92
C LEU A 417 -16.46 1.67 38.58
N SER A 418 -17.22 2.23 39.53
CA SER A 418 -16.85 3.46 40.25
C SER A 418 -15.92 3.23 41.45
N GLU A 419 -15.67 1.97 41.81
CA GLU A 419 -14.80 1.60 42.93
C GLU A 419 -13.32 1.81 42.58
N ASN A 420 -12.54 2.37 43.50
CA ASN A 420 -11.08 2.60 43.36
C ASN A 420 -10.61 3.55 42.24
N VAL A 421 -11.50 4.30 41.58
CA VAL A 421 -11.17 5.16 40.41
C VAL A 421 -10.01 6.14 40.68
N TRP A 422 -10.00 6.79 41.84
CA TRP A 422 -8.92 7.74 42.18
C TRP A 422 -7.57 7.07 42.37
N GLN A 423 -7.54 5.92 43.07
CA GLN A 423 -6.30 5.15 43.26
C GLN A 423 -5.80 4.60 41.93
N LEU A 424 -6.71 4.15 41.07
CA LEU A 424 -6.41 3.72 39.71
C LEU A 424 -5.79 4.86 38.90
N ALA A 425 -6.41 6.03 38.87
CA ALA A 425 -5.93 7.17 38.09
C ALA A 425 -4.53 7.65 38.53
N ILE A 426 -4.26 7.71 39.84
CA ILE A 426 -2.95 8.09 40.36
C ILE A 426 -1.90 7.02 40.03
N SER A 427 -2.23 5.75 40.19
CA SER A 427 -1.33 4.64 39.86
C SER A 427 -1.05 4.57 38.36
N ASP A 428 -2.05 4.84 37.52
CA ASP A 428 -1.93 4.90 36.07
C ASP A 428 -0.99 6.03 35.64
N LEU A 429 -1.17 7.22 36.22
CA LEU A 429 -0.27 8.34 36.00
C LEU A 429 1.17 8.01 36.43
N ALA A 430 1.36 7.32 37.56
CA ALA A 430 2.69 6.90 38.02
C ALA A 430 3.32 5.84 37.10
N MET A 431 2.54 4.87 36.63
CA MET A 431 2.96 3.86 35.65
C MET A 431 3.41 4.53 34.34
N VAL A 432 2.61 5.46 33.82
CA VAL A 432 2.95 6.25 32.63
C VAL A 432 4.19 7.11 32.87
N ALA A 433 4.27 7.83 34.00
CA ALA A 433 5.39 8.69 34.34
C ALA A 433 6.71 7.91 34.44
N THR A 434 6.70 6.71 35.02
CA THR A 434 7.90 5.88 35.10
C THR A 434 8.38 5.40 33.73
N SER A 435 7.50 5.24 32.72
CA SER A 435 7.91 4.88 31.36
C SER A 435 8.85 5.91 30.68
N PHE A 436 8.79 7.18 31.11
CA PHE A 436 9.66 8.25 30.60
C PHE A 436 11.13 8.02 30.89
N VAL A 437 11.49 7.14 31.84
CA VAL A 437 12.88 6.75 32.12
C VAL A 437 13.58 6.15 30.89
N SER A 438 12.83 5.64 29.92
CA SER A 438 13.41 5.17 28.65
C SER A 438 14.06 6.29 27.84
N LEU A 439 13.60 7.54 27.93
CA LEU A 439 14.18 8.68 27.21
C LEU A 439 15.62 9.00 27.69
N PRO A 440 15.89 9.24 28.99
CA PRO A 440 17.26 9.46 29.47
C PRO A 440 18.15 8.24 29.25
N PHE A 441 17.61 7.01 29.27
CA PHE A 441 18.38 5.83 28.86
C PHE A 441 18.84 5.91 27.40
N GLN A 442 17.99 6.33 26.46
CA GLN A 442 18.41 6.52 25.07
C GLN A 442 19.44 7.64 24.90
N ILE A 443 19.30 8.74 25.64
CA ILE A 443 20.30 9.82 25.67
C ILE A 443 21.65 9.29 26.21
N MET A 444 21.60 8.44 27.24
CA MET A 444 22.76 7.81 27.85
C MET A 444 23.42 6.78 26.91
N PHE A 445 22.65 5.97 26.18
CA PHE A 445 23.18 4.98 25.22
C PHE A 445 23.86 5.62 24.02
N ARG A 446 23.51 6.87 23.69
CA ARG A 446 24.20 7.71 22.71
C ARG A 446 25.52 8.30 23.23
N SER A 447 25.75 8.31 24.55
CA SER A 447 26.99 8.84 25.14
C SER A 447 28.23 8.08 24.69
N LYS A 448 29.41 8.71 24.76
CA LYS A 448 30.70 8.13 24.34
C LYS A 448 31.16 6.92 25.18
N MET A 449 30.40 6.52 26.19
CA MET A 449 30.81 5.51 27.16
C MET A 449 30.66 4.09 26.58
N SER A 450 31.79 3.39 26.42
CA SER A 450 31.89 2.24 25.52
C SER A 450 31.11 0.98 25.93
N TRP A 451 30.77 0.84 27.21
CA TRP A 451 30.02 -0.30 27.75
C TRP A 451 28.50 -0.10 27.70
N LEU A 452 28.02 1.15 27.58
CA LEU A 452 26.59 1.48 27.53
C LEU A 452 26.00 1.52 26.13
N HIS A 453 26.78 1.20 25.10
CA HIS A 453 26.27 1.11 23.74
C HIS A 453 25.14 0.08 23.63
N TRP A 454 24.17 0.37 22.76
CA TRP A 454 22.99 -0.47 22.53
C TRP A 454 23.34 -1.94 22.28
N SER A 455 24.33 -2.18 21.42
CA SER A 455 24.80 -3.53 21.01
C SER A 455 25.57 -4.31 22.07
N ARG A 456 26.09 -3.68 23.12
CA ARG A 456 26.89 -4.35 24.17
C ARG A 456 26.14 -4.48 25.50
N GLY A 457 25.59 -3.37 26.00
CA GLY A 457 24.99 -3.32 27.34
C GLY A 457 23.64 -2.61 27.40
N GLY A 458 23.38 -1.64 26.49
CA GLY A 458 22.16 -0.84 26.54
C GLY A 458 20.88 -1.66 26.36
N CYS A 459 20.87 -2.63 25.42
CA CYS A 459 19.73 -3.53 25.23
C CYS A 459 19.45 -4.40 26.47
N LEU A 460 20.50 -4.92 27.13
CA LEU A 460 20.36 -5.72 28.36
C LEU A 460 19.82 -4.86 29.52
N LEU A 461 20.39 -3.67 29.73
CA LEU A 461 19.94 -2.75 30.77
C LEU A 461 18.47 -2.36 30.58
N GLN A 462 18.09 -2.02 29.35
CA GLN A 462 16.70 -1.71 29.00
C GLN A 462 15.78 -2.92 29.26
N SER A 463 16.20 -4.12 28.91
CA SER A 463 15.41 -5.35 29.09
C SER A 463 15.19 -5.67 30.57
N PHE A 464 16.23 -5.55 31.42
CA PHE A 464 16.10 -5.73 32.86
C PHE A 464 15.17 -4.68 33.49
N TYR A 465 15.28 -3.42 33.05
CA TYR A 465 14.37 -2.37 33.48
C TYR A 465 12.92 -2.68 33.10
N GLN A 466 12.67 -3.05 31.83
CA GLN A 466 11.33 -3.41 31.36
C GLN A 466 10.74 -4.61 32.10
N MET A 467 11.55 -5.63 32.40
CA MET A 467 11.14 -6.79 33.17
C MET A 467 10.76 -6.39 34.61
N GLY A 468 11.61 -5.63 35.30
CA GLY A 468 11.33 -5.15 36.66
C GLY A 468 10.13 -4.23 36.72
N TRP A 469 9.99 -3.33 35.74
CA TRP A 469 8.86 -2.43 35.58
C TRP A 469 7.55 -3.20 35.38
N LEU A 470 7.55 -4.21 34.50
CA LEU A 470 6.38 -5.04 34.24
C LEU A 470 5.96 -5.84 35.49
N MET A 471 6.92 -6.46 36.17
CA MET A 471 6.66 -7.24 37.39
C MET A 471 6.09 -6.38 38.52
N LEU A 472 6.60 -5.15 38.68
CA LEU A 472 6.10 -4.20 39.67
C LEU A 472 4.63 -3.84 39.41
N TRP A 473 4.32 -3.40 38.19
CA TRP A 473 2.98 -2.91 37.86
C TRP A 473 1.94 -4.00 37.70
N ILE A 474 2.31 -5.20 37.24
CA ILE A 474 1.40 -6.35 37.27
C ILE A 474 1.05 -6.75 38.71
N LYS A 475 2.03 -6.72 39.63
CA LYS A 475 1.81 -7.09 41.04
C LYS A 475 1.01 -6.04 41.81
N TRP A 476 1.06 -4.78 41.38
CA TRP A 476 0.47 -3.65 42.11
C TRP A 476 -1.04 -3.78 42.39
N PRO A 477 -1.92 -4.10 41.42
CA PRO A 477 -3.35 -4.32 41.70
C PRO A 477 -3.64 -5.44 42.69
N PHE A 478 -2.80 -6.48 42.72
CA PHE A 478 -2.95 -7.59 43.68
C PHE A 478 -2.59 -7.16 45.09
N MET A 479 -1.58 -6.30 45.25
CA MET A 479 -1.21 -5.76 46.57
C MET A 479 -2.26 -4.79 47.13
N MET A 480 -2.95 -4.08 46.24
CA MET A 480 -4.00 -3.12 46.61
C MET A 480 -5.41 -3.74 46.63
N GLU A 481 -5.52 -5.06 46.40
CA GLU A 481 -6.77 -5.83 46.41
C GLU A 481 -7.88 -5.23 45.52
N TRP A 482 -7.51 -4.67 44.36
CA TRP A 482 -8.48 -4.00 43.50
C TRP A 482 -9.59 -4.93 42.96
N THR A 483 -10.70 -4.29 42.55
CA THR A 483 -11.78 -4.92 41.80
C THR A 483 -11.25 -5.45 40.47
N TRP A 484 -11.88 -6.51 39.97
CA TRP A 484 -11.46 -7.16 38.72
C TRP A 484 -11.52 -6.18 37.54
N THR A 485 -12.52 -5.27 37.48
CA THR A 485 -12.69 -4.25 36.44
C THR A 485 -11.51 -3.28 36.36
N ALA A 486 -11.13 -2.69 37.49
CA ALA A 486 -9.97 -1.80 37.60
C ALA A 486 -8.68 -2.53 37.26
N GLN A 487 -8.56 -3.79 37.68
CA GLN A 487 -7.40 -4.64 37.39
C GLN A 487 -7.26 -4.96 35.90
N VAL A 488 -8.36 -5.25 35.19
CA VAL A 488 -8.32 -5.48 33.72
C VAL A 488 -7.80 -4.24 33.01
N PHE A 489 -8.41 -3.08 33.31
CA PHE A 489 -8.02 -1.82 32.68
C PHE A 489 -6.53 -1.52 32.92
N PHE A 490 -6.09 -1.62 34.18
CA PHE A 490 -4.71 -1.33 34.54
C PHE A 490 -3.72 -2.30 33.90
N THR A 491 -4.01 -3.61 33.88
CA THR A 491 -3.15 -4.62 33.25
C THR A 491 -3.07 -4.41 31.73
N LEU A 492 -4.20 -4.16 31.07
CA LEU A 492 -4.20 -3.86 29.63
C LEU A 492 -3.39 -2.60 29.33
N HIS A 493 -3.58 -1.52 30.09
CA HIS A 493 -2.82 -0.30 29.91
C HIS A 493 -1.32 -0.54 30.16
N THR A 494 -0.96 -1.28 31.22
CA THR A 494 0.43 -1.70 31.52
C THR A 494 1.07 -2.41 30.33
N LEU A 495 0.36 -3.36 29.71
CA LEU A 495 0.86 -4.08 28.53
C LEU A 495 1.01 -3.15 27.31
N THR A 496 0.09 -2.21 27.09
CA THR A 496 0.22 -1.24 25.99
C THR A 496 1.41 -0.29 26.19
N ILE A 497 1.64 0.19 27.41
CA ILE A 497 2.78 1.06 27.73
C ILE A 497 4.09 0.27 27.64
N LEU A 498 4.11 -1.00 28.07
CA LEU A 498 5.26 -1.89 27.88
C LEU A 498 5.61 -2.02 26.40
N MET A 499 4.63 -2.31 25.54
CA MET A 499 4.85 -2.45 24.09
C MET A 499 5.36 -1.15 23.47
N LYS A 500 4.76 0.00 23.83
CA LYS A 500 5.23 1.32 23.39
C LYS A 500 6.66 1.60 23.84
N MET A 501 6.95 1.39 25.13
CA MET A 501 8.27 1.57 25.72
C MET A 501 9.31 0.67 25.04
N HIS A 502 8.98 -0.60 24.77
CA HIS A 502 9.82 -1.52 24.04
C HIS A 502 10.08 -1.07 22.61
N SER A 503 9.03 -0.69 21.88
CA SER A 503 9.17 -0.22 20.50
C SER A 503 10.01 1.05 20.41
N TYR A 504 9.82 2.00 21.33
CA TYR A 504 10.59 3.24 21.38
C TYR A 504 12.07 2.97 21.66
N ALA A 505 12.35 2.15 22.68
CA ALA A 505 13.72 1.84 23.07
C ALA A 505 14.46 1.04 22.01
N PHE A 506 13.80 0.03 21.40
CA PHE A 506 14.41 -0.80 20.37
C PHE A 506 14.72 -0.01 19.09
N TYR A 507 13.79 0.83 18.63
CA TYR A 507 14.00 1.61 17.41
C TYR A 507 15.05 2.72 17.60
N ASN A 508 15.00 3.49 18.70
CA ASN A 508 16.04 4.49 18.97
C ASN A 508 17.40 3.86 19.26
N GLY A 509 17.43 2.69 19.89
CA GLY A 509 18.64 1.91 20.07
C GLY A 509 19.27 1.50 18.74
N HIS A 510 18.46 1.03 17.79
CA HIS A 510 18.90 0.77 16.41
C HIS A 510 19.44 2.05 15.73
N LEU A 511 18.71 3.17 15.81
CA LEU A 511 19.15 4.44 15.23
C LEU A 511 20.47 4.95 15.84
N SER A 512 20.67 4.78 17.15
CA SER A 512 21.93 5.15 17.82
C SER A 512 23.13 4.36 17.29
N GLU A 513 22.93 3.07 17.01
CA GLU A 513 23.95 2.19 16.44
C GLU A 513 24.23 2.56 14.97
N THR A 514 23.19 2.89 14.21
CA THR A 514 23.29 3.37 12.83
C THR A 514 24.02 4.72 12.74
N GLU A 515 23.72 5.68 13.63
CA GLU A 515 24.42 6.98 13.73
C GLU A 515 25.91 6.75 14.00
N ARG A 516 26.22 5.87 14.95
CA ARG A 516 27.61 5.56 15.30
C ARG A 516 28.35 4.92 14.13
N ARG A 517 27.76 3.92 13.46
CA ARG A 517 28.36 3.28 12.29
C ARG A 517 28.62 4.29 11.17
N LEU A 518 27.68 5.22 10.94
CA LEU A 518 27.88 6.29 9.97
C LEU A 518 29.03 7.22 10.37
N SER A 519 29.15 7.58 11.66
CA SER A 519 30.26 8.40 12.17
C SER A 519 31.62 7.68 12.16
N GLU A 520 31.64 6.36 12.35
CA GLU A 520 32.86 5.54 12.23
C GLU A 520 33.40 5.55 10.80
N LEU A 521 32.52 5.59 9.79
CA LEU A 521 32.91 5.69 8.38
C LEU A 521 33.60 7.03 8.04
N ASP A 522 33.55 8.04 8.91
CA ASP A 522 34.27 9.31 8.71
C ASP A 522 35.74 9.26 9.16
N LYS A 523 36.13 8.26 9.97
CA LYS A 523 37.50 8.11 10.48
C LYS A 523 38.26 7.04 9.67
N PRO A 524 39.27 7.41 8.85
CA PRO A 524 40.02 6.44 8.07
C PRO A 524 40.89 5.57 9.01
N GLY A 525 40.63 4.25 9.06
CA GLY A 525 41.51 3.25 9.69
C GLY A 525 40.89 2.28 10.71
N HIS A 526 39.68 2.54 11.23
CA HIS A 526 39.06 1.68 12.26
C HIS A 526 37.61 1.24 11.95
N ALA A 527 37.06 1.63 10.81
CA ALA A 527 35.66 1.35 10.46
C ALA A 527 35.45 -0.12 10.07
N SER A 528 34.46 -0.78 10.69
CA SER A 528 33.98 -2.09 10.23
C SER A 528 33.35 -1.95 8.85
N MET A 529 33.94 -2.61 7.84
CA MET A 529 33.43 -2.64 6.46
C MET A 529 32.31 -3.68 6.27
N ALA A 530 31.73 -4.19 7.35
CA ALA A 530 30.64 -5.15 7.28
C ALA A 530 29.41 -4.49 6.64
N SER A 531 28.77 -5.20 5.71
CA SER A 531 27.53 -4.75 5.10
C SER A 531 26.46 -4.53 6.18
N ALA A 532 25.63 -3.50 6.00
CA ALA A 532 24.51 -3.28 6.91
C ALA A 532 23.61 -4.54 6.92
N VAL A 533 23.34 -5.08 8.11
CA VAL A 533 22.47 -6.24 8.30
C VAL A 533 21.09 -5.88 7.74
N ARG A 534 20.72 -6.49 6.61
CA ARG A 534 19.39 -6.34 6.00
C ARG A 534 18.43 -7.32 6.65
N TYR A 535 17.37 -6.81 7.28
CA TYR A 535 16.34 -7.66 7.84
C TYR A 535 15.48 -8.28 6.70
N PRO A 536 15.03 -9.55 6.83
CA PRO A 536 14.22 -10.21 5.81
C PRO A 536 12.88 -9.48 5.56
N ARG A 537 12.49 -9.33 4.29
CA ARG A 537 11.31 -8.54 3.86
C ARG A 537 9.95 -9.07 4.35
N SER A 538 8.97 -8.15 4.35
CA SER A 538 7.53 -8.43 4.34
C SER A 538 7.08 -8.95 2.95
N PRO A 539 6.31 -10.05 2.85
CA PRO A 539 5.88 -10.59 1.56
C PRO A 539 4.88 -9.72 0.79
N VAL A 540 4.29 -8.69 1.42
CA VAL A 540 3.22 -7.86 0.81
C VAL A 540 3.73 -6.98 -0.36
N ARG A 541 5.05 -6.89 -0.56
CA ARG A 541 5.67 -6.13 -1.66
C ARG A 541 6.73 -6.95 -2.42
N ALA A 542 6.63 -8.29 -2.42
CA ALA A 542 7.62 -9.17 -3.04
C ALA A 542 7.69 -9.11 -4.59
N ASN A 543 6.84 -8.31 -5.24
CA ASN A 543 6.82 -8.18 -6.71
C ASN A 543 7.65 -7.01 -7.25
N SER A 544 8.42 -6.30 -6.43
CA SER A 544 9.52 -5.47 -6.96
C SER A 544 10.72 -6.37 -7.20
N ILE A 545 11.06 -6.55 -8.48
CA ILE A 545 12.26 -7.17 -9.04
C ILE A 545 13.39 -7.23 -8.00
N ASP A 546 13.61 -8.43 -7.44
CA ASP A 546 14.83 -8.72 -6.71
C ASP A 546 15.91 -8.96 -7.77
N SER A 547 16.45 -7.86 -8.31
CA SER A 547 17.75 -7.91 -8.97
C SER A 547 18.73 -8.38 -7.89
N GLY A 548 19.11 -9.65 -7.96
CA GLY A 548 20.23 -10.20 -7.20
C GLY A 548 21.45 -9.33 -7.44
N PHE A 549 21.74 -8.45 -6.49
CA PHE A 549 23.06 -7.85 -6.38
C PHE A 549 23.96 -8.91 -5.76
N ASP A 550 24.56 -9.72 -6.63
CA ASP A 550 25.84 -10.34 -6.33
C ASP A 550 26.79 -9.23 -5.89
N PHE A 551 27.23 -9.30 -4.63
CA PHE A 551 28.24 -8.41 -4.10
C PHE A 551 29.58 -8.71 -4.80
N LYS A 552 29.81 -8.06 -5.95
CA LYS A 552 31.19 -7.74 -6.35
C LYS A 552 31.75 -6.80 -5.29
N GLN A 553 32.84 -7.24 -4.67
CA GLN A 553 33.51 -6.69 -3.49
C GLN A 553 34.03 -5.23 -3.59
N ASN A 554 33.64 -4.44 -4.60
CA ASN A 554 34.26 -3.13 -4.89
C ASN A 554 33.28 -1.96 -5.13
N GLU A 555 32.10 -1.94 -4.52
CA GLU A 555 31.34 -0.67 -4.34
C GLU A 555 31.03 -0.44 -2.85
N PRO A 556 31.94 0.12 -2.01
CA PRO A 556 31.83 -0.21 -0.59
C PRO A 556 31.29 0.90 0.32
N ILE A 557 31.62 2.18 0.13
CA ILE A 557 31.43 3.18 1.23
C ILE A 557 30.37 4.24 0.94
N SER A 558 30.30 4.82 -0.26
CA SER A 558 29.33 5.89 -0.57
C SER A 558 27.89 5.40 -0.48
N LYS A 559 27.60 4.24 -1.08
CA LYS A 559 26.28 3.59 -1.02
C LYS A 559 25.89 3.20 0.40
N LEU A 560 26.84 2.69 1.20
CA LEU A 560 26.63 2.38 2.61
C LEU A 560 26.33 3.65 3.43
N ARG A 561 27.04 4.76 3.17
CA ARG A 561 26.77 6.07 3.80
C ARG A 561 25.39 6.59 3.45
N ASP A 562 24.97 6.45 2.19
CA ASP A 562 23.64 6.84 1.72
C ASP A 562 22.53 5.99 2.35
N ASP A 563 22.72 4.67 2.44
CA ASP A 563 21.77 3.75 3.06
C ASP A 563 21.62 4.04 4.58
N LEU A 564 22.73 4.22 5.29
CA LEU A 564 22.73 4.57 6.72
C LEU A 564 22.12 5.96 6.97
N ALA A 565 22.44 6.94 6.12
CA ALA A 565 21.87 8.29 6.19
C ALA A 565 20.35 8.28 5.95
N THR A 566 19.87 7.48 5.00
CA THR A 566 18.44 7.31 4.72
C THR A 566 17.71 6.74 5.93
N GLU A 567 18.30 5.79 6.65
CA GLU A 567 17.71 5.20 7.86
C GLU A 567 17.59 6.21 9.02
N LEU A 568 18.56 7.12 9.17
CA LEU A 568 18.56 8.18 10.19
C LEU A 568 17.56 9.31 9.91
N THR A 569 17.04 9.38 8.68
CA THR A 569 16.03 10.36 8.26
C THR A 569 14.62 9.77 8.35
N SER A 570 13.66 10.55 8.86
CA SER A 570 12.24 10.15 8.90
C SER A 570 11.67 9.86 7.50
N PRO A 571 10.63 9.01 7.37
CA PRO A 571 9.98 8.72 6.08
C PRO A 571 9.42 9.96 5.36
N LEU A 572 9.02 10.98 6.14
CA LEU A 572 8.50 12.25 5.64
C LEU A 572 9.61 13.31 5.45
N GLY A 573 10.83 13.04 5.93
CA GLY A 573 12.02 13.88 5.72
C GLY A 573 12.14 15.11 6.62
N HIS A 574 11.18 15.37 7.52
CA HIS A 574 11.22 16.57 8.36
C HIS A 574 12.14 16.41 9.57
N VAL A 575 12.14 15.23 10.19
CA VAL A 575 12.92 14.93 11.40
C VAL A 575 14.08 13.98 11.09
N THR A 576 15.23 14.21 11.73
CA THR A 576 16.40 13.32 11.68
C THR A 576 16.87 12.95 13.09
N TYR A 577 17.34 11.72 13.30
CA TYR A 577 17.99 11.35 14.56
C TYR A 577 19.25 12.21 14.76
N PRO A 578 19.54 12.74 15.97
CA PRO A 578 18.89 12.54 17.28
C PRO A 578 17.81 13.58 17.65
N GLN A 579 17.34 14.42 16.72
CA GLN A 579 16.39 15.51 17.00
C GLN A 579 15.04 15.01 17.55
N ASN A 580 14.74 13.73 17.34
CA ASN A 580 13.55 13.06 17.85
C ASN A 580 13.60 12.75 19.36
N LEU A 581 14.78 12.80 20.00
CA LEU A 581 14.95 12.51 21.45
C LEU A 581 14.46 13.70 22.32
N THR A 582 13.18 14.02 22.22
CA THR A 582 12.53 15.08 23.00
C THR A 582 11.36 14.51 23.80
N THR A 583 11.07 15.13 24.95
CA THR A 583 9.90 14.78 25.76
C THR A 583 8.60 14.96 24.98
N VAL A 584 8.52 15.97 24.11
CA VAL A 584 7.35 16.26 23.28
C VAL A 584 7.07 15.13 22.30
N ASN A 585 8.10 14.63 21.60
CA ASN A 585 7.95 13.51 20.67
C ASN A 585 7.54 12.22 21.40
N PHE A 586 8.10 11.96 22.58
CA PHE A 586 7.72 10.80 23.39
C PHE A 586 6.27 10.87 23.89
N ILE A 587 5.82 12.04 24.38
CA ILE A 587 4.42 12.29 24.77
C ILE A 587 3.49 12.08 23.58
N ASP A 588 3.83 12.64 22.42
CA ASP A 588 3.04 12.50 21.21
C ASP A 588 2.91 11.04 20.78
N PHE A 589 4.00 10.27 20.80
CA PHE A 589 3.95 8.82 20.55
C PHE A 589 3.09 8.07 21.59
N LEU A 590 3.17 8.46 22.87
CA LEU A 590 2.39 7.84 23.94
C LEU A 590 0.89 7.93 23.66
N PHE A 591 0.40 9.10 23.23
CA PHE A 591 -1.01 9.31 22.90
C PHE A 591 -1.42 8.82 21.51
N CYS A 592 -0.49 8.68 20.56
CA CYS A 592 -0.82 8.17 19.23
C CYS A 592 -1.38 6.73 19.32
N PRO A 593 -2.47 6.39 18.59
CA PRO A 593 -3.12 5.07 18.64
C PRO A 593 -2.35 4.00 17.84
N THR A 594 -1.03 3.94 18.03
CA THR A 594 -0.13 2.92 17.48
C THR A 594 0.83 2.42 18.56
N LEU A 595 1.25 1.16 18.42
CA LEU A 595 2.23 0.51 19.30
C LEU A 595 3.64 0.54 18.73
N CYS A 596 3.80 0.85 17.44
CA CYS A 596 5.10 0.89 16.78
C CYS A 596 5.58 2.34 16.63
N TYR A 597 6.65 2.65 17.34
CA TYR A 597 7.31 3.95 17.26
C TYR A 597 7.95 4.15 15.87
N GLU A 598 7.72 5.32 15.30
CA GLU A 598 8.41 5.87 14.13
C GLU A 598 8.76 7.34 14.44
N MET A 599 9.78 7.87 13.77
CA MET A 599 10.22 9.26 14.01
C MET A 599 9.12 10.29 13.73
N GLU A 600 8.25 10.00 12.76
CA GLU A 600 7.19 10.90 12.33
C GLU A 600 5.99 10.12 11.82
N TYR A 601 4.80 10.70 11.99
CA TYR A 601 3.52 10.11 11.61
C TYR A 601 2.73 11.05 10.70
N PRO A 602 1.99 10.54 9.71
CA PRO A 602 1.13 11.38 8.87
C PRO A 602 0.04 12.03 9.72
N ARG A 603 -0.16 13.34 9.53
CA ARG A 603 -1.13 14.12 10.32
C ARG A 603 -2.29 14.65 9.49
N THR A 604 -3.45 14.80 10.13
CA THR A 604 -4.58 15.55 9.60
C THR A 604 -4.38 17.06 9.83
N GLU A 605 -4.91 17.89 8.94
CA GLU A 605 -4.74 19.34 9.01
C GLU A 605 -5.39 19.96 10.25
N ARG A 606 -6.59 19.49 10.62
CA ARG A 606 -7.42 20.02 11.71
C ARG A 606 -8.10 18.91 12.50
N ILE A 607 -8.43 19.22 13.76
CA ILE A 607 -9.25 18.39 14.64
C ILE A 607 -10.73 18.63 14.32
N ARG A 608 -11.47 17.56 14.02
CA ARG A 608 -12.92 17.55 13.79
C ARG A 608 -13.66 17.31 15.10
N TRP A 609 -13.94 18.39 15.84
CA TRP A 609 -14.60 18.33 17.16
C TRP A 609 -15.97 17.64 17.17
N SER A 610 -16.73 17.74 16.08
CA SER A 610 -18.03 17.04 15.95
C SER A 610 -17.85 15.52 15.96
N GLU A 611 -16.90 15.02 15.19
CA GLU A 611 -16.60 13.59 15.13
C GLU A 611 -16.05 13.08 16.46
N LEU A 612 -15.18 13.85 17.11
CA LEU A 612 -14.69 13.54 18.45
C LEU A 612 -15.85 13.41 19.45
N PHE A 613 -16.76 14.39 19.47
CA PHE A 613 -17.93 14.37 20.34
C PHE A 613 -18.80 13.12 20.12
N PHE A 614 -19.16 12.81 18.87
CA PHE A 614 -19.99 11.64 18.57
C PHE A 614 -19.29 10.32 18.89
N LYS A 615 -17.98 10.19 18.64
CA LYS A 615 -17.21 9.01 19.04
C LYS A 615 -17.17 8.85 20.56
N THR A 616 -16.90 9.93 21.30
CA THR A 616 -16.91 9.90 22.76
C THR A 616 -18.28 9.52 23.32
N LEU A 617 -19.37 10.09 22.78
CA LEU A 617 -20.73 9.72 23.15
C LEU A 617 -21.02 8.24 22.87
N ALA A 618 -20.57 7.73 21.72
CA ALA A 618 -20.72 6.33 21.34
C ALA A 618 -19.95 5.38 22.28
N VAL A 619 -18.77 5.77 22.79
CA VAL A 619 -18.05 4.99 23.83
C VAL A 619 -18.94 4.80 25.06
N PHE A 620 -19.50 5.89 25.61
CA PHE A 620 -20.37 5.80 26.79
C PHE A 620 -21.63 4.98 26.51
N GLY A 621 -22.25 5.15 25.33
CA GLY A 621 -23.41 4.37 24.90
C GLY A 621 -23.12 2.87 24.80
N CYS A 622 -22.00 2.48 24.19
CA CYS A 622 -21.58 1.08 24.11
C CYS A 622 -21.21 0.48 25.47
N ILE A 623 -20.52 1.22 26.35
CA ILE A 623 -20.22 0.75 27.71
C ILE A 623 -21.52 0.49 28.48
N PHE A 624 -22.48 1.41 28.38
CA PHE A 624 -23.80 1.22 28.97
C PHE A 624 -24.50 -0.05 28.42
N LEU A 625 -24.50 -0.25 27.10
CA LEU A 625 -25.02 -1.46 26.46
C LEU A 625 -24.32 -2.75 26.92
N LEU A 626 -22.99 -2.71 27.07
CA LEU A 626 -22.20 -3.82 27.58
C LEU A 626 -22.63 -4.19 29.01
N THR A 627 -22.81 -3.19 29.88
CA THR A 627 -23.25 -3.43 31.26
C THR A 627 -24.66 -4.02 31.30
N LEU A 628 -25.59 -3.49 30.50
CA LEU A 628 -26.97 -4.00 30.40
C LEU A 628 -26.99 -5.46 29.90
N THR A 629 -26.23 -5.75 28.84
CA THR A 629 -26.17 -7.10 28.25
C THR A 629 -25.60 -8.10 29.26
N SER A 630 -24.58 -7.69 30.02
CA SER A 630 -23.97 -8.53 31.04
C SER A 630 -24.92 -8.82 32.20
N GLU A 631 -25.59 -7.79 32.75
CA GLU A 631 -26.51 -7.95 33.89
C GLU A 631 -27.76 -8.78 33.55
N GLU A 632 -28.34 -8.59 32.36
CA GLU A 632 -29.62 -9.22 31.98
C GLU A 632 -29.42 -10.63 31.42
N PHE A 633 -28.36 -10.86 30.64
CA PHE A 633 -28.22 -12.11 29.87
C PHE A 633 -27.05 -13.00 30.29
N ILE A 634 -25.98 -12.45 30.88
CA ILE A 634 -24.78 -13.24 31.22
C ILE A 634 -24.79 -13.65 32.68
N VAL A 635 -24.96 -12.69 33.60
CA VAL A 635 -24.89 -12.92 35.05
C VAL A 635 -25.92 -13.95 35.55
N PRO A 636 -27.21 -13.92 35.13
CA PRO A 636 -28.20 -14.88 35.61
C PRO A 636 -27.86 -16.32 35.23
N VAL A 637 -27.44 -16.54 33.98
CA VAL A 637 -27.03 -17.85 33.44
C VAL A 637 -25.84 -18.40 34.22
N LEU A 638 -24.83 -17.56 34.51
CA LEU A 638 -23.67 -17.97 35.29
C LEU A 638 -24.02 -18.29 36.75
N ASN A 639 -24.92 -17.54 37.38
CA ASN A 639 -25.33 -17.80 38.76
C ASN A 639 -26.08 -19.14 38.88
N GLU A 640 -27.01 -19.40 37.96
CA GLU A 640 -27.76 -20.66 37.92
C GLU A 640 -26.82 -21.86 37.67
N ALA A 641 -25.92 -21.73 36.69
CA ALA A 641 -24.92 -22.76 36.40
C ALA A 641 -23.98 -23.02 37.59
N SER A 642 -23.55 -21.98 38.30
CA SER A 642 -22.68 -22.13 39.49
C SER A 642 -23.36 -22.93 40.60
N ILE A 643 -24.67 -22.74 40.81
CA ILE A 643 -25.43 -23.51 41.80
C ILE A 643 -25.53 -24.96 41.34
N ASN A 644 -25.95 -25.19 40.08
CA ASN A 644 -26.11 -26.54 39.53
C ASN A 644 -24.79 -27.34 39.56
N LEU A 645 -23.67 -26.73 39.15
CA LEU A 645 -22.35 -27.37 39.15
C LEU A 645 -21.87 -27.77 40.55
N SER A 646 -22.28 -27.04 41.60
CA SER A 646 -21.94 -27.40 42.98
C SER A 646 -22.70 -28.61 43.52
N THR A 647 -23.87 -28.92 42.94
CA THR A 647 -24.75 -30.02 43.38
C THR A 647 -24.47 -31.34 42.69
N VAL A 648 -23.88 -31.30 41.49
CA VAL A 648 -23.66 -32.47 40.64
C VAL A 648 -22.37 -33.20 41.01
N THR A 649 -22.45 -34.51 41.20
CA THR A 649 -21.29 -35.36 41.53
C THR A 649 -20.73 -36.14 40.33
N SER A 650 -21.54 -36.36 39.28
CA SER A 650 -21.14 -37.08 38.08
C SER A 650 -20.41 -36.18 37.08
N ARG A 651 -19.28 -36.65 36.52
CA ARG A 651 -18.51 -35.91 35.50
C ARG A 651 -19.27 -35.69 34.20
N VAL A 652 -20.19 -36.59 33.85
CA VAL A 652 -20.98 -36.49 32.62
C VAL A 652 -22.04 -35.41 32.76
N GLU A 653 -22.76 -35.40 33.88
CA GLU A 653 -23.74 -34.35 34.21
C GLU A 653 -23.04 -32.99 34.35
N TRP A 654 -21.86 -32.96 34.97
CA TRP A 654 -21.05 -31.75 35.06
C TRP A 654 -20.72 -31.18 33.67
N ALA A 655 -20.31 -32.05 32.73
CA ALA A 655 -20.01 -31.64 31.35
C ALA A 655 -21.26 -31.20 30.59
N LEU A 656 -22.42 -31.82 30.84
CA LEU A 656 -23.69 -31.44 30.25
C LEU A 656 -24.15 -30.06 30.73
N VAL A 657 -24.09 -29.79 32.04
CA VAL A 657 -24.41 -28.47 32.60
C VAL A 657 -23.48 -27.40 32.02
N LEU A 658 -22.17 -27.70 31.90
CA LEU A 658 -21.22 -26.78 31.29
C LEU A 658 -21.54 -26.52 29.80
N ALA A 659 -21.92 -27.55 29.05
CA ALA A 659 -22.28 -27.43 27.63
C ALA A 659 -23.58 -26.65 27.43
N GLU A 660 -24.60 -26.89 28.26
CA GLU A 660 -25.85 -26.14 28.29
C GLU A 660 -25.59 -24.66 28.59
N THR A 661 -24.80 -24.38 29.63
CA THR A 661 -24.40 -23.01 29.99
C THR A 661 -23.65 -22.33 28.84
N THR A 662 -22.70 -23.03 28.22
CA THR A 662 -21.95 -22.51 27.07
C THR A 662 -22.87 -22.16 25.91
N SER A 663 -23.88 -23.00 25.65
CA SER A 663 -24.88 -22.80 24.60
C SER A 663 -25.73 -21.55 24.84
N MET A 664 -26.22 -21.34 26.07
CA MET A 664 -26.99 -20.15 26.44
C MET A 664 -26.17 -18.86 26.33
N LEU A 665 -24.85 -18.96 26.53
CA LEU A 665 -23.93 -17.83 26.46
C LEU A 665 -23.47 -17.45 25.04
N LEU A 666 -23.72 -18.29 24.02
CA LEU A 666 -23.24 -18.07 22.63
C LEU A 666 -23.60 -16.69 22.07
N PHE A 667 -24.89 -16.31 22.16
CA PHE A 667 -25.37 -15.06 21.59
C PHE A 667 -25.00 -13.82 22.44
N PRO A 668 -25.22 -13.81 23.77
CA PRO A 668 -24.81 -12.69 24.62
C PRO A 668 -23.31 -12.40 24.52
N PHE A 669 -22.45 -13.43 24.51
CA PHE A 669 -21.01 -13.22 24.39
C PHE A 669 -20.61 -12.67 23.03
N MET A 670 -21.23 -13.12 21.94
CA MET A 670 -20.95 -12.56 20.61
C MET A 670 -21.32 -11.06 20.55
N ILE A 671 -22.47 -10.65 21.10
CA ILE A 671 -22.84 -9.23 21.17
C ILE A 671 -21.82 -8.44 22.00
N THR A 672 -21.43 -8.95 23.17
CA THR A 672 -20.42 -8.26 24.00
C THR A 672 -19.06 -8.15 23.29
N PHE A 673 -18.63 -9.19 22.57
CA PHE A 673 -17.39 -9.18 21.79
C PHE A 673 -17.42 -8.10 20.70
N LEU A 674 -18.51 -8.02 19.94
CA LEU A 674 -18.69 -7.01 18.89
C LEU A 674 -18.77 -5.58 19.47
N LEU A 675 -19.44 -5.40 20.60
CA LEU A 675 -19.51 -4.12 21.29
C LEU A 675 -18.13 -3.69 21.83
N VAL A 676 -17.37 -4.59 22.47
CA VAL A 676 -15.99 -4.32 22.92
C VAL A 676 -15.10 -3.95 21.74
N PHE A 677 -15.23 -4.66 20.62
CA PHE A 677 -14.51 -4.34 19.39
C PHE A 677 -14.80 -2.92 18.91
N LEU A 678 -16.08 -2.53 18.81
CA LEU A 678 -16.48 -1.18 18.39
C LEU A 678 -15.99 -0.10 19.37
N VAL A 679 -16.12 -0.34 20.68
CA VAL A 679 -15.63 0.58 21.72
C VAL A 679 -14.15 0.85 21.55
N ILE A 680 -13.33 -0.19 21.43
CA ILE A 680 -11.88 -0.04 21.39
C ILE A 680 -11.43 0.50 20.03
N PHE A 681 -11.73 -0.21 18.95
CA PHE A 681 -11.08 0.04 17.66
C PHE A 681 -11.70 1.17 16.87
N GLU A 682 -13.03 1.31 16.89
CA GLU A 682 -13.72 2.35 16.11
C GLU A 682 -13.81 3.66 16.88
N TYR A 683 -14.24 3.61 18.15
CA TYR A 683 -14.54 4.81 18.91
C TYR A 683 -13.37 5.32 19.76
N LEU A 684 -12.73 4.48 20.57
CA LEU A 684 -11.66 4.91 21.47
C LEU A 684 -10.39 5.27 20.68
N LEU A 685 -9.86 4.34 19.88
CA LEU A 685 -8.69 4.62 19.04
C LEU A 685 -8.99 5.72 18.02
N GLY A 686 -10.21 5.76 17.47
CA GLY A 686 -10.67 6.82 16.58
C GLY A 686 -10.70 8.20 17.25
N ALA A 687 -11.06 8.29 18.53
CA ALA A 687 -11.03 9.52 19.30
C ALA A 687 -9.59 9.97 19.60
N PHE A 688 -8.71 9.05 20.02
CA PHE A 688 -7.28 9.35 20.21
C PHE A 688 -6.60 9.75 18.90
N ALA A 689 -6.97 9.14 17.77
CA ALA A 689 -6.49 9.54 16.45
C ALA A 689 -6.87 10.98 16.10
N GLU A 690 -8.11 11.37 16.41
CA GLU A 690 -8.59 12.73 16.17
C GLU A 690 -7.88 13.75 17.08
N ILE A 691 -7.74 13.45 18.37
CA ILE A 691 -7.05 14.30 19.35
C ILE A 691 -5.58 14.52 18.96
N THR A 692 -4.89 13.46 18.56
CA THR A 692 -3.48 13.52 18.14
C THR A 692 -3.28 13.95 16.69
N ARG A 693 -4.35 14.20 15.93
CA ARG A 693 -4.32 14.44 14.48
C ARG A 693 -3.64 13.32 13.70
N PHE A 694 -3.68 12.08 14.18
CA PHE A 694 -3.11 10.93 13.49
C PHE A 694 -3.96 10.55 12.27
N ALA A 695 -3.34 10.50 11.09
CA ALA A 695 -4.06 10.35 9.82
C ALA A 695 -4.29 8.89 9.39
N ASP A 696 -3.54 7.92 9.90
CA ASP A 696 -3.74 6.51 9.56
C ASP A 696 -4.77 5.86 10.48
N ARG A 697 -6.05 5.87 10.07
CA ARG A 697 -7.15 5.38 10.92
C ARG A 697 -7.49 3.90 10.69
N ARG A 698 -6.59 3.13 10.09
CA ARG A 698 -6.79 1.70 9.83
C ARG A 698 -6.30 0.84 11.00
N PHE A 699 -7.07 0.79 12.08
CA PHE A 699 -6.76 -0.04 13.25
C PHE A 699 -7.14 -1.51 13.10
N TYR A 700 -8.02 -1.81 12.15
CA TYR A 700 -8.50 -3.15 11.80
C TYR A 700 -8.78 -3.22 10.28
N SER A 701 -8.91 -4.43 9.74
CA SER A 701 -9.41 -4.71 8.38
C SER A 701 -10.75 -5.44 8.46
N ASP A 702 -11.30 -5.84 7.32
CA ASP A 702 -12.49 -6.66 7.15
C ASP A 702 -12.34 -8.11 7.64
N TRP A 703 -11.92 -8.28 8.90
CA TRP A 703 -11.66 -9.56 9.57
C TRP A 703 -12.89 -10.48 9.65
N TRP A 704 -14.10 -9.93 9.48
CA TRP A 704 -15.34 -10.72 9.39
C TRP A 704 -15.39 -11.62 8.14
N ASN A 705 -14.61 -11.28 7.10
CA ASN A 705 -14.45 -12.07 5.89
C ASN A 705 -13.30 -13.09 5.97
N SER A 706 -12.55 -13.14 7.08
CA SER A 706 -11.41 -14.04 7.21
C SER A 706 -11.83 -15.50 7.09
N CYS A 707 -11.02 -16.29 6.39
CA CYS A 707 -11.27 -17.73 6.17
C CYS A 707 -10.40 -18.62 7.06
N ASP A 708 -9.29 -18.12 7.60
CA ASP A 708 -8.42 -18.84 8.54
C ASP A 708 -8.09 -17.99 9.78
N TRP A 709 -7.69 -18.66 10.86
CA TRP A 709 -7.31 -17.99 12.10
C TRP A 709 -6.07 -17.10 11.95
N LEU A 710 -5.21 -17.38 10.95
CA LEU A 710 -4.02 -16.58 10.71
C LEU A 710 -4.38 -15.23 10.05
N GLU A 711 -5.27 -15.21 9.06
CA GLU A 711 -5.82 -13.99 8.45
C GLU A 711 -6.53 -13.15 9.51
N PHE A 712 -7.39 -13.76 10.33
CA PHE A 712 -8.03 -13.08 11.46
C PHE A 712 -7.01 -12.42 12.40
N SER A 713 -5.95 -13.14 12.80
CA SER A 713 -4.91 -12.62 13.70
C SER A 713 -4.15 -11.41 13.14
N ARG A 714 -4.14 -11.25 11.80
CA ARG A 714 -3.47 -10.14 11.10
C ARG A 714 -4.39 -8.92 10.94
N GLU A 715 -5.69 -9.15 10.87
CA GLU A 715 -6.69 -8.16 10.44
C GLU A 715 -7.51 -7.58 11.60
N TRP A 716 -7.69 -8.34 12.68
CA TRP A 716 -8.49 -7.93 13.83
C TRP A 716 -7.90 -6.73 14.60
N ASN A 717 -6.62 -6.82 14.97
CA ASN A 717 -5.90 -5.81 15.74
C ASN A 717 -4.57 -5.50 15.07
N ILE A 718 -4.61 -4.59 14.09
CA ILE A 718 -3.45 -4.23 13.28
C ILE A 718 -2.32 -3.64 14.14
N PRO A 719 -2.56 -2.74 15.12
CA PRO A 719 -1.49 -2.22 15.97
C PRO A 719 -0.69 -3.31 16.71
N VAL A 720 -1.37 -4.29 17.33
CA VAL A 720 -0.70 -5.40 18.04
C VAL A 720 -0.05 -6.35 17.05
N HIS A 721 -0.72 -6.65 15.93
CA HIS A 721 -0.15 -7.48 14.88
C HIS A 721 1.17 -6.87 14.36
N HIS A 722 1.19 -5.57 14.07
CA HIS A 722 2.37 -4.85 13.63
C HIS A 722 3.50 -4.90 14.67
N PHE A 723 3.17 -4.73 15.95
CA PHE A 723 4.14 -4.84 17.04
C PHE A 723 4.77 -6.24 17.12
N LEU A 724 3.94 -7.28 17.23
CA LEU A 724 4.39 -8.67 17.31
C LEU A 724 5.19 -9.05 16.07
N ARG A 725 4.76 -8.60 14.90
CA ARG A 725 5.45 -8.86 13.64
C ARG A 725 6.82 -8.19 13.58
N ARG A 726 6.91 -6.91 13.93
CA ARG A 726 8.15 -6.11 13.88
C ARG A 726 9.17 -6.57 14.92
N HIS A 727 8.75 -6.69 16.17
CA HIS A 727 9.67 -6.88 17.31
C HIS A 727 9.85 -8.32 17.73
N VAL A 728 8.88 -9.21 17.48
CA VAL A 728 8.97 -10.64 17.84
C VAL A 728 9.28 -11.48 16.61
N TYR A 729 8.40 -11.49 15.61
CA TYR A 729 8.53 -12.39 14.45
C TYR A 729 9.81 -12.15 13.64
N PHE A 730 10.09 -10.91 13.21
CA PHE A 730 11.28 -10.63 12.40
C PHE A 730 12.59 -10.76 13.21
N SER A 731 12.56 -10.40 14.50
CA SER A 731 13.68 -10.64 15.41
C SER A 731 13.97 -12.14 15.53
N SER A 732 12.95 -12.97 15.73
CA SER A 732 13.11 -14.43 15.79
C SER A 732 13.50 -15.04 14.45
N LYS A 733 12.97 -14.54 13.33
CA LYS A 733 13.31 -15.01 11.97
C LYS A 733 14.78 -14.78 11.61
N SER A 734 15.45 -13.85 12.27
CA SER A 734 16.88 -13.60 12.06
C SER A 734 17.76 -14.74 12.60
N TYR A 735 17.23 -15.54 13.54
CA TYR A 735 17.95 -16.65 14.19
C TYR A 735 17.32 -18.03 13.93
N PHE A 736 16.01 -18.09 13.69
CA PHE A 736 15.22 -19.32 13.59
C PHE A 736 14.44 -19.45 12.27
N SER A 737 13.96 -20.66 11.97
CA SER A 737 13.14 -20.92 10.78
C SER A 737 11.78 -20.22 10.84
N PRO A 738 11.10 -19.98 9.69
CA PRO A 738 9.81 -19.28 9.66
C PRO A 738 8.72 -19.92 10.52
N SER A 739 8.68 -21.25 10.61
CA SER A 739 7.72 -21.99 11.42
C SER A 739 7.98 -21.82 12.91
N VAL A 740 9.26 -21.84 13.32
CA VAL A 740 9.65 -21.60 14.71
C VAL A 740 9.40 -20.15 15.10
N ALA A 741 9.68 -19.18 14.21
CA ALA A 741 9.37 -17.77 14.45
C ALA A 741 7.85 -17.54 14.61
N MET A 742 7.02 -18.24 13.84
CA MET A 742 5.56 -18.22 14.01
C MET A 742 5.15 -18.81 15.37
N LEU A 743 5.70 -19.97 15.73
CA LEU A 743 5.44 -20.61 17.04
C LEU A 743 5.81 -19.69 18.20
N VAL A 744 6.98 -19.05 18.16
CA VAL A 744 7.44 -18.09 19.19
C VAL A 744 6.48 -16.89 19.27
N THR A 745 6.03 -16.37 18.13
CA THR A 745 5.10 -15.24 18.10
C THR A 745 3.75 -15.59 18.73
N PHE A 746 3.20 -16.77 18.42
CA PHE A 746 1.96 -17.26 19.03
C PHE A 746 2.14 -17.58 20.53
N LEU A 747 3.30 -18.12 20.92
CA LEU A 747 3.62 -18.40 22.33
C LEU A 747 3.64 -17.12 23.17
N VAL A 748 4.33 -16.08 22.69
CA VAL A 748 4.37 -14.76 23.37
C VAL A 748 2.97 -14.18 23.48
N SER A 749 2.16 -14.28 22.43
CA SER A 749 0.76 -13.84 22.45
C SER A 749 -0.07 -14.62 23.46
N ALA A 750 0.05 -15.96 23.50
CA ALA A 750 -0.68 -16.83 24.42
C ALA A 750 -0.33 -16.56 25.89
N LEU A 751 0.94 -16.30 26.19
CA LEU A 751 1.39 -15.91 27.54
C LEU A 751 0.80 -14.57 27.97
N ALA A 752 0.74 -13.58 27.06
CA ALA A 752 0.14 -12.28 27.37
C ALA A 752 -1.38 -12.40 27.62
N HIS A 753 -2.09 -13.23 26.85
CA HIS A 753 -3.52 -13.46 27.09
C HIS A 753 -3.76 -14.23 28.40
N GLU A 754 -2.96 -15.27 28.71
CA GLU A 754 -3.07 -15.98 29.98
C GLU A 754 -2.77 -15.05 31.17
N LEU A 755 -1.81 -14.13 31.03
CA LEU A 755 -1.53 -13.11 32.04
C LEU A 755 -2.76 -12.22 32.28
N VAL A 756 -3.40 -11.72 31.22
CA VAL A 756 -4.63 -10.91 31.34
C VAL A 756 -5.75 -11.73 32.00
N MET A 757 -5.95 -12.97 31.57
CA MET A 757 -6.96 -13.86 32.15
C MET A 757 -6.68 -14.17 33.63
N SER A 758 -5.41 -14.37 34.00
CA SER A 758 -4.98 -14.60 35.38
C SER A 758 -5.18 -13.37 36.26
N CYS A 759 -5.04 -12.17 35.69
CA CYS A 759 -5.37 -10.92 36.38
C CYS A 759 -6.88 -10.78 36.61
N ILE A 760 -7.71 -11.20 35.64
CA ILE A 760 -9.17 -11.14 35.77
C ILE A 760 -9.66 -12.10 36.86
N THR A 761 -9.24 -13.36 36.81
CA THR A 761 -9.76 -14.40 37.71
C THR A 761 -8.99 -14.55 39.01
N LYS A 762 -7.87 -13.81 39.16
CA LYS A 762 -6.91 -13.93 40.26
C LYS A 762 -6.36 -15.36 40.42
N LYS A 763 -6.43 -16.18 39.36
CA LYS A 763 -6.01 -17.59 39.32
C LYS A 763 -5.35 -17.92 37.99
N LEU A 764 -4.23 -18.65 38.03
CA LEU A 764 -3.58 -19.18 36.83
C LEU A 764 -4.19 -20.53 36.46
N ARG A 765 -4.88 -20.64 35.31
CA ARG A 765 -5.59 -21.87 34.89
C ARG A 765 -5.00 -22.52 33.64
N GLY A 766 -4.54 -21.71 32.68
CA GLY A 766 -3.94 -22.19 31.44
C GLY A 766 -4.91 -22.59 30.33
N TYR A 767 -6.24 -22.48 30.52
CA TYR A 767 -7.20 -22.81 29.47
C TYR A 767 -7.05 -21.91 28.23
N GLY A 768 -6.81 -20.61 28.44
CA GLY A 768 -6.63 -19.63 27.37
C GLY A 768 -5.33 -19.86 26.62
N PHE A 769 -4.25 -20.11 27.36
CA PHE A 769 -2.98 -20.53 26.79
C PHE A 769 -3.13 -21.74 25.87
N LEU A 770 -3.78 -22.82 26.34
CA LEU A 770 -3.97 -24.04 25.56
C LEU A 770 -4.85 -23.81 24.33
N ALA A 771 -5.96 -23.07 24.48
CA ALA A 771 -6.86 -22.76 23.37
C ALA A 771 -6.16 -21.95 22.27
N MET A 772 -5.35 -20.96 22.62
CA MET A 772 -4.57 -20.18 21.65
C MET A 772 -3.50 -21.01 20.96
N MET A 773 -2.80 -21.88 21.70
CA MET A 773 -1.79 -22.77 21.09
C MET A 773 -2.43 -23.80 20.14
N LEU A 774 -3.66 -24.25 20.44
CA LEU A 774 -4.42 -25.17 19.59
C LEU A 774 -4.86 -24.54 18.26
N GLN A 775 -4.84 -23.20 18.12
CA GLN A 775 -5.11 -22.54 16.85
C GLN A 775 -4.09 -22.92 15.77
N LEU A 776 -2.83 -23.20 16.12
CA LEU A 776 -1.78 -23.53 15.13
C LEU A 776 -2.06 -24.86 14.40
N PRO A 777 -2.40 -25.98 15.09
CA PRO A 777 -2.90 -27.19 14.43
C PRO A 777 -4.14 -26.95 13.57
N ILE A 778 -5.10 -26.15 14.05
CA ILE A 778 -6.32 -25.83 13.30
C ILE A 778 -5.97 -25.11 11.99
N ILE A 779 -5.05 -24.14 12.03
CA ILE A 779 -4.55 -23.44 10.84
C ILE A 779 -3.86 -24.42 9.88
N ALA A 780 -3.08 -25.37 10.39
CA ALA A 780 -2.43 -26.38 9.56
C ALA A 780 -3.45 -27.25 8.81
N VAL A 781 -4.55 -27.65 9.47
CA VAL A 781 -5.66 -28.39 8.86
C VAL A 781 -6.40 -27.54 7.83
N GLN A 782 -6.73 -26.29 8.16
CA GLN A 782 -7.44 -25.35 7.27
C GLN A 782 -6.65 -25.06 5.97
N ARG A 783 -5.32 -25.16 6.02
CA ARG A 783 -4.42 -24.95 4.87
C ARG A 783 -4.29 -26.15 3.94
N THR A 784 -4.88 -27.29 4.27
CA THR A 784 -4.90 -28.45 3.37
C THR A 784 -5.62 -28.11 2.06
N ARG A 785 -5.15 -28.69 0.94
CA ARG A 785 -5.59 -28.36 -0.43
C ARG A 785 -7.11 -28.49 -0.62
N ILE A 786 -7.72 -29.46 0.06
CA ILE A 786 -9.14 -29.78 -0.03
C ILE A 786 -9.99 -28.67 0.62
N ILE A 787 -9.59 -28.24 1.81
CA ILE A 787 -10.36 -27.26 2.61
C ILE A 787 -10.16 -25.84 2.07
N ARG A 788 -8.97 -25.52 1.54
CA ARG A 788 -8.64 -24.17 1.02
C ARG A 788 -9.56 -23.69 -0.13
N GLN A 789 -10.12 -24.61 -0.91
CA GLN A 789 -10.97 -24.27 -2.06
C GLN A 789 -12.38 -23.81 -1.65
N ALA A 790 -12.87 -24.20 -0.48
CA ALA A 790 -14.22 -23.87 0.00
C ALA A 790 -14.23 -22.63 0.91
N ARG A 791 -14.03 -21.43 0.34
CA ARG A 791 -13.92 -20.17 1.12
C ARG A 791 -15.12 -19.88 2.02
N THR A 792 -16.34 -20.06 1.51
CA THR A 792 -17.57 -19.81 2.28
C THR A 792 -17.69 -20.76 3.47
N TRP A 793 -17.41 -22.05 3.25
CA TRP A 793 -17.38 -23.05 4.32
C TRP A 793 -16.35 -22.72 5.40
N ASN A 794 -15.15 -22.30 5.00
CA ASN A 794 -14.10 -21.92 5.95
C ASN A 794 -14.50 -20.72 6.80
N ASN A 795 -15.14 -19.72 6.20
CA ASN A 795 -15.68 -18.58 6.95
C ASN A 795 -16.79 -19.00 7.93
N VAL A 796 -17.69 -19.91 7.56
CA VAL A 796 -18.71 -20.45 8.48
C VAL A 796 -18.07 -21.21 9.65
N VAL A 797 -17.10 -22.08 9.38
CA VAL A 797 -16.37 -22.82 10.42
C VAL A 797 -15.61 -21.87 11.34
N PHE A 798 -15.01 -20.81 10.79
CA PHE A 798 -14.35 -19.76 11.55
C PHE A 798 -15.32 -19.05 12.50
N TRP A 799 -16.48 -18.61 12.02
CA TRP A 799 -17.50 -17.97 12.87
C TRP A 799 -18.03 -18.90 13.95
N PHE A 800 -18.32 -20.16 13.61
CA PHE A 800 -18.73 -21.16 14.59
C PHE A 800 -17.66 -21.35 15.68
N SER A 801 -16.40 -21.49 15.28
CA SER A 801 -15.26 -21.63 16.21
C SER A 801 -15.07 -20.40 17.09
N MET A 802 -15.33 -19.19 16.57
CA MET A 802 -15.23 -17.94 17.33
C MET A 802 -16.33 -17.81 18.37
N ILE A 803 -17.59 -18.02 17.98
CA ILE A 803 -18.76 -17.93 18.88
C ILE A 803 -18.63 -18.95 20.02
N LEU A 804 -18.33 -20.21 19.66
CA LEU A 804 -18.18 -21.29 20.63
C LEU A 804 -16.96 -21.04 21.53
N GLY A 805 -15.83 -20.63 20.95
CA GLY A 805 -14.59 -20.37 21.68
C GLY A 805 -14.79 -19.31 22.76
N LEU A 806 -15.27 -18.12 22.41
CA LEU A 806 -15.44 -17.02 23.37
C LEU A 806 -16.34 -17.39 24.54
N SER A 807 -17.46 -18.07 24.26
CA SER A 807 -18.47 -18.43 25.26
C SER A 807 -17.98 -19.55 26.18
N MET A 808 -17.33 -20.57 25.60
CA MET A 808 -16.72 -21.67 26.35
C MET A 808 -15.62 -21.15 27.27
N MET A 809 -14.80 -20.21 26.80
CA MET A 809 -13.73 -19.61 27.61
C MET A 809 -14.28 -18.85 28.81
N CYS A 810 -15.39 -18.13 28.67
CA CYS A 810 -16.03 -17.51 29.83
C CYS A 810 -16.50 -18.55 30.84
N ALA A 811 -17.26 -19.56 30.40
CA ALA A 811 -17.76 -20.61 31.28
C ALA A 811 -16.61 -21.31 32.02
N LEU A 812 -15.52 -21.63 31.31
CA LEU A 812 -14.34 -22.28 31.88
C LEU A 812 -13.54 -21.42 32.87
N TYR A 813 -13.50 -20.10 32.71
CA TYR A 813 -12.75 -19.21 33.63
C TYR A 813 -13.57 -18.74 34.82
N VAL A 814 -14.89 -18.65 34.68
CA VAL A 814 -15.77 -18.18 35.75
C VAL A 814 -16.27 -19.32 36.63
N LEU A 815 -16.68 -20.46 36.05
CA LEU A 815 -17.38 -21.52 36.78
C LEU A 815 -16.48 -22.64 37.31
N VAL A 816 -15.47 -23.04 36.55
CA VAL A 816 -14.43 -24.00 37.01
C VAL A 816 -13.51 -23.29 38.01
#